data_AF-A0AAV1IG21-F1
#
_entry.id   AF-A0AAV1IG21-F1
#
_cell.length_a   1.000
_cell.length_b   1.000
_cell.length_c   1.000
_cell.angle_alpha   90.00
_cell.angle_beta   90.00
_cell.angle_gamma   90.00
#
_symmetry.space_group_name_H-M   'P 1'
#
loop_
_entity.id
_entity.type
_entity.pdbx_description
1 polymer ?
#
loop_
_entity_poly.entity_id
_entity_poly.type
_entity_poly.pdbx_seq_one_letter_code
_entity_poly.pdbx_strand_id
1 'polypeptide(L)'
;MAGTGVLAQDSVTIATLTFAAIYVFLPSLPVTHCLGLVAHCPSSAKAKHLLLYPFKGGRHHFIFQVIAWAIWVAALAVALPVALHRRWLMIPHAHVEVLAGAAAIGSVIAELFMIKSLVVFDPKISTEVATNGHEPASPRYSRGRLPSKPLAATAVIGMGLLWAAVAGAVLLATEFLENNVTKQLYFVLSGVCLLIGVTTTHGLGGQLRHASALEAGEEISQQWRFFQPFQGGVVFAATQALGWGLFSGALLCLTVLVISAARGMAYCIRCWIFATGSVMLASQLFLGVSIWMFKDDIKSGLNAVRQPRATAAAAARRSNIWFPILMMYVPVHLWFFALFSTFAVLPASYATAVWIGGSTIYYLSTVFGEPEHTGKREWPAFRDWFAHNLAPALDAWMGNVEVVYAGQEKLDPSSKYVFGYAPHGLFPIGGPYLPLLPGWKKLFPGITPVPLVASVLFFTPIIRDFVSWCGVRQVARRTFVRALNDRGSVILVPGGQAELIHTGRLRSRKEFVIYPKHQGFVRLAMQQNADLVPVLCLGELSALRNFVDLPGMQAWTYKKLGFPVPYLVVGRWGMTPFPSKAPLRFIVGAPIAVPSNPVGEQPREADVSAIHKQFYDALEALWHKHQPSYPDYSDVKLVMHD
;
A
#
# COMPACT_ATOMS: atom_id res chain seq x y z
N MET A 1 26.24 -10.54 54.67
CA MET A 1 25.60 -11.67 53.94
C MET A 1 24.25 -11.25 53.38
N ALA A 2 24.21 -10.42 52.33
CA ALA A 2 22.95 -9.97 51.72
C ALA A 2 23.12 -9.64 50.22
N GLY A 3 23.70 -10.58 49.45
CA GLY A 3 23.95 -10.37 48.02
C GLY A 3 23.70 -11.60 47.12
N THR A 4 23.35 -12.75 47.68
CA THR A 4 23.22 -14.01 46.93
C THR A 4 21.76 -14.40 46.63
N GLY A 5 20.77 -13.69 47.17
CA GLY A 5 19.35 -14.01 47.01
C GLY A 5 18.70 -13.52 45.70
N VAL A 6 19.15 -12.39 45.15
CA VAL A 6 18.52 -11.76 43.98
C VAL A 6 18.93 -12.45 42.67
N LEU A 7 20.20 -12.83 42.52
CA LEU A 7 20.72 -13.55 41.34
C LEU A 7 20.17 -14.99 41.20
N ALA A 8 19.76 -15.60 42.32
CA ALA A 8 19.17 -16.94 42.31
C ALA A 8 17.69 -16.92 41.86
N GLN A 9 16.98 -15.81 42.04
CA GLN A 9 15.59 -15.66 41.60
C GLN A 9 15.50 -15.35 40.09
N ASP A 10 16.41 -14.53 39.56
CA ASP A 10 16.44 -14.20 38.12
C ASP A 10 16.84 -15.41 37.26
N SER A 11 17.82 -16.21 37.70
CA SER A 11 18.24 -17.44 37.01
C SER A 11 17.16 -18.53 36.97
N VAL A 12 16.34 -18.65 38.01
CA VAL A 12 15.18 -19.57 38.04
C VAL A 12 14.06 -19.10 37.10
N THR A 13 13.86 -17.79 36.98
CA THR A 13 12.81 -17.21 36.12
C THR A 13 13.17 -17.32 34.63
N ILE A 14 14.44 -17.10 34.27
CA ILE A 14 14.96 -17.21 32.90
C ILE A 14 15.00 -18.67 32.42
N ALA A 15 15.35 -19.62 33.30
CA ALA A 15 15.26 -21.05 33.02
C ALA A 15 13.82 -21.54 32.74
N THR A 16 12.80 -20.74 33.05
CA THR A 16 11.39 -21.09 32.79
C THR A 16 10.96 -20.73 31.35
N LEU A 17 11.57 -19.71 30.73
CA LEU A 17 11.22 -19.23 29.39
C LEU A 17 11.81 -20.09 28.26
N THR A 18 13.03 -20.61 28.41
CA THR A 18 13.66 -21.46 27.37
C THR A 18 12.96 -22.80 27.18
N PHE A 19 12.19 -23.25 28.17
CA PHE A 19 11.32 -24.41 28.08
C PHE A 19 9.97 -24.12 27.40
N ALA A 20 9.53 -22.86 27.29
CA ALA A 20 8.20 -22.53 26.78
C ALA A 20 8.01 -22.95 25.31
N ALA A 21 9.04 -22.87 24.47
CA ALA A 21 8.96 -23.29 23.07
C ALA A 21 8.70 -24.80 22.93
N ILE A 22 9.36 -25.64 23.74
CA ILE A 22 9.09 -27.09 23.78
C ILE A 22 7.63 -27.33 24.21
N TYR A 23 7.15 -26.67 25.27
CA TYR A 23 5.79 -26.88 25.77
C TYR A 23 4.69 -26.35 24.84
N VAL A 24 5.00 -25.42 23.93
CA VAL A 24 4.06 -24.91 22.92
C VAL A 24 4.08 -25.75 21.65
N PHE A 25 5.26 -26.09 21.13
CA PHE A 25 5.38 -26.70 19.79
C PHE A 25 5.38 -28.23 19.78
N LEU A 26 5.88 -28.91 20.83
CA LEU A 26 5.83 -30.37 20.84
C LEU A 26 4.40 -30.92 20.92
N PRO A 27 3.49 -30.34 21.74
CA PRO A 27 2.10 -30.81 21.77
C PRO A 27 1.29 -30.41 20.54
N SER A 28 1.74 -29.47 19.70
CA SER A 28 0.93 -28.94 18.60
C SER A 28 0.56 -30.00 17.58
N LEU A 29 1.50 -30.87 17.21
CA LEU A 29 1.29 -31.85 16.14
C LEU A 29 0.27 -32.95 16.51
N PRO A 30 0.33 -33.56 17.70
CA PRO A 30 -0.75 -34.42 18.18
C PRO A 30 -2.10 -33.71 18.26
N VAL A 31 -2.14 -32.44 18.69
CA VAL A 31 -3.38 -31.66 18.75
C VAL A 31 -3.96 -31.43 17.36
N THR A 32 -3.14 -31.00 16.39
CA THR A 32 -3.56 -30.79 15.00
C THR A 32 -3.98 -32.10 14.33
N HIS A 33 -3.29 -33.20 14.60
CA HIS A 33 -3.72 -34.52 14.14
C HIS A 33 -5.09 -34.92 14.73
N CYS A 34 -5.30 -34.71 16.04
CA CYS A 34 -6.58 -34.95 16.70
C CYS A 34 -7.71 -34.05 16.18
N LEU A 35 -7.42 -32.78 15.90
CA LEU A 35 -8.37 -31.87 15.25
C LEU A 35 -8.71 -32.36 13.83
N GLY A 36 -7.74 -32.88 13.09
CA GLY A 36 -7.96 -33.57 11.82
C GLY A 36 -8.88 -34.78 11.96
N LEU A 37 -8.67 -35.61 12.99
CA LEU A 37 -9.56 -36.73 13.29
C LEU A 37 -10.98 -36.26 13.60
N VAL A 38 -11.17 -35.19 14.38
CA VAL A 38 -12.50 -34.64 14.71
C VAL A 38 -13.17 -34.00 13.48
N ALA A 39 -12.40 -33.32 12.64
CA ALA A 39 -12.91 -32.63 11.46
C ALA A 39 -13.27 -33.59 10.32
N HIS A 40 -12.50 -34.68 10.16
CA HIS A 40 -12.64 -35.58 9.02
C HIS A 40 -13.35 -36.89 9.40
N CYS A 41 -13.11 -37.47 10.58
CA CYS A 41 -13.77 -38.72 10.98
C CYS A 41 -15.17 -38.48 11.57
N PRO A 42 -16.17 -39.33 11.26
CA PRO A 42 -17.48 -39.25 11.89
C PRO A 42 -17.39 -39.57 13.39
N SER A 43 -18.28 -39.00 14.20
CA SER A 43 -18.34 -39.24 15.65
C SER A 43 -18.65 -40.69 16.04
N SER A 44 -19.05 -41.52 15.08
CA SER A 44 -19.28 -42.97 15.21
C SER A 44 -18.09 -43.83 14.76
N ALA A 45 -16.95 -43.23 14.40
CA ALA A 45 -15.77 -43.96 13.93
C ALA A 45 -15.19 -44.85 15.04
N LYS A 46 -15.11 -46.17 14.79
CA LYS A 46 -14.45 -47.13 15.70
C LYS A 46 -12.94 -46.82 15.80
N ALA A 47 -12.30 -47.14 16.93
CA ALA A 47 -10.88 -46.88 17.20
C ALA A 47 -9.93 -47.31 16.07
N LYS A 48 -10.18 -48.47 15.44
CA LYS A 48 -9.42 -48.98 14.29
C LYS A 48 -9.41 -48.03 13.08
N HIS A 49 -10.42 -47.19 12.91
CA HIS A 49 -10.51 -46.24 11.80
C HIS A 49 -9.85 -44.90 12.11
N LEU A 50 -9.76 -44.54 13.40
CA LEU A 50 -8.96 -43.40 13.84
C LEU A 50 -7.46 -43.69 13.64
N LEU A 51 -7.03 -44.93 13.90
CA LEU A 51 -5.65 -45.39 13.67
C LEU A 51 -5.26 -45.42 12.18
N LEU A 52 -6.22 -45.65 11.28
CA LEU A 52 -5.98 -45.72 9.83
C LEU A 52 -6.12 -44.36 9.13
N TYR A 53 -6.40 -43.29 9.86
CA TYR A 53 -6.59 -41.95 9.30
C TYR A 53 -5.43 -41.50 8.38
N PRO A 54 -4.15 -41.68 8.76
CA PRO A 54 -3.01 -41.31 7.90
C PRO A 54 -3.01 -41.98 6.52
N PHE A 55 -3.67 -43.13 6.36
CA PHE A 55 -3.62 -43.95 5.16
C PHE A 55 -4.81 -43.73 4.21
N LYS A 56 -5.80 -42.91 4.60
CA LYS A 56 -7.10 -42.84 3.90
C LYS A 56 -7.39 -41.54 3.14
N GLY A 57 -6.50 -40.55 3.18
CA GLY A 57 -6.66 -39.26 2.49
C GLY A 57 -5.98 -39.13 1.12
N GLY A 58 -5.61 -40.25 0.50
CA GLY A 58 -4.87 -40.27 -0.77
C GLY A 58 -3.34 -40.24 -0.64
N ARG A 59 -2.62 -40.45 -1.76
CA ARG A 59 -1.15 -40.61 -1.79
C ARG A 59 -0.42 -39.41 -1.17
N HIS A 60 -0.86 -38.18 -1.46
CA HIS A 60 -0.24 -36.97 -0.93
C HIS A 60 -0.49 -36.79 0.57
N HIS A 61 -1.71 -37.07 1.06
CA HIS A 61 -2.02 -37.04 2.49
C HIS A 61 -1.14 -38.01 3.27
N PHE A 62 -1.01 -39.23 2.78
CA PHE A 62 -0.19 -40.27 3.41
C PHE A 62 1.29 -39.87 3.49
N ILE A 63 1.88 -39.42 2.39
CA ILE A 63 3.29 -39.00 2.35
C ILE A 63 3.54 -37.87 3.36
N PHE A 64 2.66 -36.86 3.41
CA PHE A 64 2.83 -35.74 4.34
C PHE A 64 2.60 -36.14 5.81
N GLN A 65 1.66 -37.04 6.13
CA GLN A 65 1.52 -37.59 7.48
C GLN A 65 2.79 -38.33 7.95
N VAL A 66 3.37 -39.16 7.09
CA VAL A 66 4.59 -39.92 7.43
C VAL A 66 5.76 -38.98 7.70
N ILE A 67 5.97 -37.99 6.83
CA ILE A 67 7.05 -37.01 7.00
C ILE A 67 6.82 -36.20 8.29
N ALA A 68 5.59 -35.77 8.56
CA ALA A 68 5.23 -35.04 9.77
C ALA A 68 5.59 -35.82 11.03
N TRP A 69 5.12 -37.07 11.15
CA TRP A 69 5.40 -37.90 12.33
C TRP A 69 6.88 -38.24 12.47
N ALA A 70 7.60 -38.51 11.38
CA ALA A 70 9.03 -38.81 11.43
C ALA A 70 9.85 -37.63 11.97
N ILE A 71 9.57 -36.41 11.48
CA ILE A 71 10.26 -35.19 11.94
C ILE A 71 9.89 -34.88 13.39
N TRP A 72 8.63 -35.07 13.78
CA TRP A 72 8.18 -34.87 15.15
C TRP A 72 8.83 -35.84 16.15
N VAL A 73 8.95 -37.13 15.79
CA VAL A 73 9.64 -38.13 16.62
C VAL A 73 11.13 -37.78 16.78
N ALA A 74 11.79 -37.32 15.72
CA ALA A 74 13.16 -36.82 15.81
C ALA A 74 13.27 -35.60 16.74
N ALA A 75 12.33 -34.66 16.64
CA ALA A 75 12.26 -33.50 17.53
C ALA A 75 12.03 -33.88 19.00
N LEU A 76 11.17 -34.87 19.25
CA LEU A 76 10.91 -35.43 20.58
C LEU A 76 12.16 -36.11 21.15
N ALA A 77 12.90 -36.86 20.33
CA ALA A 77 14.16 -37.49 20.75
C ALA A 77 15.22 -36.44 21.12
N VAL A 78 15.29 -35.32 20.39
CA VAL A 78 16.16 -34.17 20.69
C VAL A 78 15.73 -33.43 21.96
N ALA A 79 14.41 -33.36 22.24
CA ALA A 79 13.86 -32.73 23.44
C ALA A 79 13.96 -33.61 24.70
N LEU A 80 14.06 -34.93 24.55
CA LEU A 80 13.99 -35.89 25.65
C LEU A 80 15.09 -35.65 26.72
N PRO A 81 16.37 -35.40 26.39
CA PRO A 81 17.40 -35.06 27.38
C PRO A 81 17.10 -33.76 28.13
N VAL A 82 16.46 -32.79 27.47
CA VAL A 82 16.05 -31.50 28.06
C VAL A 82 14.89 -31.68 29.04
N ALA A 83 13.89 -32.49 28.68
CA ALA A 83 12.76 -32.79 29.55
C ALA A 83 13.16 -33.63 30.79
N LEU A 84 14.18 -34.49 30.65
CA LEU A 84 14.72 -35.33 31.71
C LEU A 84 15.85 -34.66 32.54
N HIS A 85 16.27 -33.45 32.13
CA HIS A 85 17.40 -32.72 32.71
C HIS A 85 17.27 -32.51 34.23
N ARG A 86 16.05 -32.41 34.76
CA ARG A 86 15.81 -32.26 36.21
C ARG A 86 15.93 -33.55 37.04
N ARG A 87 16.04 -34.74 36.44
CA ARG A 87 16.03 -36.00 37.23
C ARG A 87 17.29 -36.87 37.10
N TRP A 88 18.05 -36.87 36.00
CA TRP A 88 19.13 -37.87 35.80
C TRP A 88 20.39 -37.41 35.04
N LEU A 89 20.43 -36.21 34.45
CA LEU A 89 21.53 -35.80 33.55
C LEU A 89 21.98 -34.35 33.82
N MET A 90 23.23 -34.18 34.27
CA MET A 90 23.90 -32.88 34.43
C MET A 90 24.35 -32.33 33.08
N ILE A 91 23.41 -31.76 32.32
CA ILE A 91 23.67 -31.13 31.02
C ILE A 91 23.94 -29.63 31.24
N PRO A 92 25.01 -29.02 30.69
CA PRO A 92 25.22 -27.58 30.83
C PRO A 92 24.07 -26.79 30.19
N HIS A 93 23.63 -25.70 30.85
CA HIS A 93 22.48 -24.89 30.41
C HIS A 93 22.53 -24.49 28.93
N ALA A 94 23.69 -24.09 28.40
CA ALA A 94 23.82 -23.74 26.98
C ALA A 94 23.44 -24.89 26.02
N HIS A 95 23.70 -26.15 26.37
CA HIS A 95 23.31 -27.31 25.56
C HIS A 95 21.81 -27.58 25.66
N VAL A 96 21.21 -27.31 26.84
CA VAL A 96 19.76 -27.41 27.05
C VAL A 96 19.01 -26.43 26.16
N GLU A 97 19.51 -25.19 26.05
CA GLU A 97 18.91 -24.17 25.18
C GLU A 97 19.04 -24.52 23.69
N VAL A 98 20.19 -25.08 23.28
CA VAL A 98 20.43 -25.51 21.90
C VAL A 98 19.51 -26.67 21.51
N LEU A 99 19.42 -27.70 22.37
CA LEU A 99 18.54 -28.84 22.15
C LEU A 99 17.06 -28.43 22.16
N ALA A 100 16.68 -27.49 23.04
CA ALA A 100 15.31 -26.95 23.06
C ALA A 100 14.96 -26.18 21.78
N GLY A 101 15.88 -25.35 21.28
CA GLY A 101 15.71 -24.66 20.00
C GLY A 101 15.60 -25.62 18.82
N ALA A 102 16.47 -26.64 18.75
CA ALA A 102 16.44 -27.65 17.70
C ALA A 102 15.14 -28.47 17.71
N ALA A 103 14.66 -28.87 18.89
CA ALA A 103 13.39 -29.57 19.04
C ALA A 103 12.18 -28.70 18.65
N ALA A 104 12.18 -27.41 18.99
CA ALA A 104 11.14 -26.49 18.56
C ALA A 104 11.10 -26.34 17.03
N ILE A 105 12.25 -26.18 16.37
CA ILE A 105 12.36 -26.11 14.91
C ILE A 105 11.82 -27.41 14.26
N GLY A 106 12.24 -28.57 14.76
CA GLY A 106 11.75 -29.86 14.25
C GLY A 106 10.23 -30.00 14.41
N SER A 107 9.68 -29.61 15.56
CA SER A 107 8.23 -29.69 15.82
C SER A 107 7.42 -28.78 14.88
N VAL A 108 7.93 -27.58 14.60
CA VAL A 108 7.32 -26.62 13.67
C VAL A 108 7.35 -27.12 12.22
N ILE A 109 8.45 -27.74 11.78
CA ILE A 109 8.53 -28.36 10.44
C ILE A 109 7.56 -29.53 10.35
N ALA A 110 7.44 -30.34 11.41
CA ALA A 110 6.51 -31.44 11.44
C ALA A 110 5.04 -30.95 11.34
N GLU A 111 4.70 -29.86 12.02
CA GLU A 111 3.39 -29.21 11.99
C GLU A 111 2.97 -28.80 10.57
N LEU A 112 3.90 -28.28 9.76
CA LEU A 112 3.64 -27.95 8.35
C LEU A 112 3.16 -29.14 7.54
N PHE A 113 3.87 -30.26 7.68
CA PHE A 113 3.54 -31.48 6.97
C PHE A 113 2.21 -32.05 7.47
N MET A 114 1.92 -31.91 8.76
CA MET A 114 0.64 -32.28 9.35
C MET A 114 -0.51 -31.45 8.76
N ILE A 115 -0.43 -30.11 8.80
CA ILE A 115 -1.44 -29.21 8.22
C ILE A 115 -1.62 -29.48 6.72
N LYS A 116 -0.52 -29.61 5.98
CA LYS A 116 -0.56 -29.91 4.55
C LYS A 116 -1.29 -31.22 4.28
N SER A 117 -1.06 -32.24 5.11
CA SER A 117 -1.77 -33.51 5.00
C SER A 117 -3.29 -33.34 5.17
N LEU A 118 -3.75 -32.56 6.15
CA LEU A 118 -5.18 -32.33 6.39
C LEU A 118 -5.84 -31.63 5.19
N VAL A 119 -5.13 -30.68 4.59
CA VAL A 119 -5.63 -29.90 3.46
C VAL A 119 -5.71 -30.72 2.16
N VAL A 120 -4.77 -31.63 1.93
CA VAL A 120 -4.79 -32.52 0.75
C VAL A 120 -5.55 -33.82 1.01
N PHE A 121 -6.28 -33.91 2.13
CA PHE A 121 -7.10 -35.07 2.46
C PHE A 121 -8.22 -35.21 1.43
N ASP A 122 -8.09 -36.19 0.53
CA ASP A 122 -9.11 -36.56 -0.43
C ASP A 122 -9.74 -37.91 -0.04
N PRO A 123 -11.02 -37.95 0.35
CA PRO A 123 -11.70 -39.20 0.68
C PRO A 123 -12.01 -40.07 -0.55
N LYS A 124 -11.69 -39.63 -1.78
CA LYS A 124 -12.05 -40.31 -3.03
C LYS A 124 -11.45 -41.71 -3.21
N ILE A 125 -10.43 -42.11 -2.44
CA ILE A 125 -9.88 -43.47 -2.58
C ILE A 125 -10.67 -44.46 -1.72
N SER A 126 -11.83 -44.87 -2.24
CA SER A 126 -12.41 -46.20 -2.00
C SER A 126 -13.42 -46.61 -3.07
N THR A 127 -13.23 -46.16 -4.33
CA THR A 127 -14.08 -46.59 -5.45
C THR A 127 -13.50 -47.74 -6.28
N GLU A 128 -12.44 -48.43 -5.82
CA GLU A 128 -11.87 -49.57 -6.55
C GLU A 128 -12.12 -50.95 -5.90
N VAL A 129 -12.92 -51.07 -4.83
CA VAL A 129 -13.22 -52.39 -4.21
C VAL A 129 -14.72 -52.67 -4.09
N ALA A 130 -15.57 -51.93 -4.81
CA ALA A 130 -17.03 -52.14 -4.79
C ALA A 130 -17.52 -53.12 -5.87
N THR A 131 -16.77 -54.18 -6.18
CA THR A 131 -17.24 -55.23 -7.10
C THR A 131 -17.48 -56.58 -6.46
N ASN A 132 -17.11 -56.81 -5.19
CA ASN A 132 -17.48 -58.05 -4.49
C ASN A 132 -18.19 -57.74 -3.18
N GLY A 133 -19.47 -58.13 -3.11
CA GLY A 133 -20.37 -57.86 -2.00
C GLY A 133 -19.89 -58.49 -0.69
N HIS A 134 -20.20 -57.79 0.40
CA HIS A 134 -19.94 -58.11 1.81
C HIS A 134 -18.64 -57.54 2.39
N GLU A 135 -18.57 -56.22 2.53
CA GLU A 135 -17.85 -55.59 3.65
C GLU A 135 -18.69 -54.48 4.31
N PRO A 136 -18.60 -54.30 5.64
CA PRO A 136 -19.35 -53.27 6.35
C PRO A 136 -18.89 -51.90 5.86
N ALA A 137 -19.85 -51.06 5.46
CA ALA A 137 -19.63 -49.71 4.95
C ALA A 137 -18.48 -49.02 5.71
N SER A 138 -17.40 -48.72 5.00
CA SER A 138 -16.34 -47.86 5.53
C SER A 138 -17.01 -46.59 6.11
N PRO A 139 -16.56 -46.06 7.26
CA PRO A 139 -17.20 -44.89 7.85
C PRO A 139 -17.24 -43.80 6.79
N ARG A 140 -18.44 -43.46 6.30
CA ARG A 140 -18.61 -42.38 5.32
C ARG A 140 -18.12 -41.11 6.02
N TYR A 141 -16.98 -40.59 5.56
CA TYR A 141 -16.44 -39.31 6.02
C TYR A 141 -17.53 -38.25 5.86
N SER A 142 -17.82 -37.51 6.94
CA SER A 142 -18.94 -36.56 6.96
C SER A 142 -18.60 -35.34 6.10
N ARG A 143 -18.90 -35.40 4.80
CA ARG A 143 -18.68 -34.27 3.88
C ARG A 143 -19.35 -32.98 4.36
N GLY A 144 -20.48 -33.07 5.06
CA GLY A 144 -21.19 -31.92 5.63
C GLY A 144 -20.53 -31.27 6.85
N ARG A 145 -19.48 -31.87 7.43
CA ARG A 145 -18.65 -31.26 8.50
C ARG A 145 -17.34 -30.69 7.96
N LEU A 146 -17.01 -30.94 6.69
CA LEU A 146 -15.82 -30.39 6.08
C LEU A 146 -16.05 -28.90 5.83
N PRO A 147 -15.10 -28.03 6.22
CA PRO A 147 -15.20 -26.62 5.87
C PRO A 147 -15.27 -26.48 4.35
N SER A 148 -16.14 -25.58 3.87
CA SER A 148 -16.15 -25.23 2.45
C SER A 148 -14.75 -24.77 2.03
N LYS A 149 -14.34 -25.03 0.78
CA LYS A 149 -13.03 -24.58 0.26
C LYS A 149 -12.69 -23.11 0.61
N PRO A 150 -13.64 -22.16 0.55
CA PRO A 150 -13.40 -20.78 1.02
C PRO A 150 -13.19 -20.66 2.53
N LEU A 151 -13.94 -21.40 3.36
CA LEU A 151 -13.76 -21.41 4.81
C LEU A 151 -12.42 -22.03 5.21
N ALA A 152 -12.04 -23.13 4.55
CA ALA A 152 -10.74 -23.77 4.72
C ALA A 152 -9.60 -22.83 4.30
N ALA A 153 -9.73 -22.14 3.16
CA ALA A 153 -8.77 -21.14 2.72
C ALA A 153 -8.64 -19.98 3.73
N THR A 154 -9.74 -19.47 4.27
CA THR A 154 -9.72 -18.42 5.29
C THR A 154 -9.06 -18.89 6.59
N ALA A 155 -9.35 -20.12 7.03
CA ALA A 155 -8.70 -20.71 8.20
C ALA A 155 -7.18 -20.87 8.01
N VAL A 156 -6.76 -21.31 6.82
CA VAL A 156 -5.33 -21.46 6.46
C VAL A 156 -4.62 -20.10 6.36
N ILE A 157 -5.28 -19.08 5.81
CA ILE A 157 -4.76 -17.71 5.82
C ILE A 157 -4.64 -17.18 7.26
N GLY A 158 -5.63 -17.44 8.12
CA GLY A 158 -5.58 -17.13 9.55
C GLY A 158 -4.44 -17.84 10.29
N MET A 159 -4.16 -19.09 9.93
CA MET A 159 -3.03 -19.85 10.45
C MET A 159 -1.67 -19.23 10.03
N GLY A 160 -1.54 -18.79 8.78
CA GLY A 160 -0.33 -18.10 8.33
C GLY A 160 -0.08 -16.77 9.05
N LEU A 161 -1.15 -16.04 9.40
CA LEU A 161 -1.08 -14.85 10.25
C LEU A 161 -0.66 -15.19 11.70
N LEU A 162 -1.19 -16.29 12.25
CA LEU A 162 -0.78 -16.79 13.56
C LEU A 162 0.72 -17.14 13.58
N TRP A 163 1.23 -17.77 12.52
CA TRP A 163 2.65 -18.06 12.39
C TRP A 163 3.52 -16.81 12.36
N ALA A 164 3.10 -15.74 11.68
CA ALA A 164 3.84 -14.48 11.74
C ALA A 164 3.75 -13.79 13.11
N ALA A 165 2.61 -13.89 13.80
CA ALA A 165 2.49 -13.38 15.17
C ALA A 165 3.41 -14.14 16.14
N VAL A 166 3.45 -15.47 16.04
CA VAL A 166 4.38 -16.34 16.77
C VAL A 166 5.83 -16.01 16.43
N ALA A 167 6.14 -15.78 15.15
CA ALA A 167 7.47 -15.38 14.72
C ALA A 167 7.92 -14.07 15.38
N GLY A 168 7.03 -13.08 15.46
CA GLY A 168 7.26 -11.82 16.17
C GLY A 168 7.39 -12.00 17.69
N ALA A 169 6.58 -12.86 18.31
CA ALA A 169 6.66 -13.16 19.73
C ALA A 169 7.98 -13.86 20.12
N VAL A 170 8.43 -14.82 19.31
CA VAL A 170 9.75 -15.47 19.45
C VAL A 170 10.87 -14.45 19.30
N LEU A 171 10.71 -13.49 18.39
CA LEU A 171 11.68 -12.42 18.20
C LEU A 171 11.77 -11.50 19.42
N LEU A 172 10.63 -11.16 20.03
CA LEU A 172 10.55 -10.38 21.27
C LEU A 172 11.14 -11.14 22.47
N ALA A 173 10.95 -12.45 22.53
CA ALA A 173 11.51 -13.28 23.59
C ALA A 173 13.05 -13.22 23.66
N THR A 174 13.73 -12.86 22.56
CA THR A 174 15.20 -12.71 22.53
C THR A 174 15.73 -11.61 23.45
N GLU A 175 14.89 -10.66 23.85
CA GLU A 175 15.23 -9.60 24.80
C GLU A 175 15.54 -10.15 26.21
N PHE A 176 14.93 -11.29 26.55
CA PHE A 176 15.05 -11.93 27.87
C PHE A 176 16.06 -13.08 27.90
N LEU A 177 16.73 -13.35 26.77
CA LEU A 177 17.76 -14.38 26.69
C LEU A 177 19.12 -13.76 27.04
N GLU A 178 19.93 -14.47 27.83
CA GLU A 178 21.27 -14.02 28.19
C GLU A 178 22.32 -14.51 27.19
N ASN A 179 22.13 -15.72 26.64
CA ASN A 179 23.09 -16.40 25.78
C ASN A 179 22.95 -16.00 24.28
N ASN A 180 24.05 -15.59 23.66
CA ASN A 180 24.11 -15.22 22.24
C ASN A 180 23.81 -16.39 21.29
N VAL A 181 24.20 -17.62 21.64
CA VAL A 181 23.88 -18.82 20.84
C VAL A 181 22.38 -19.05 20.83
N THR A 182 21.72 -18.85 21.96
CA THR A 182 20.27 -19.03 22.10
C THR A 182 19.49 -17.92 21.41
N LYS A 183 19.98 -16.67 21.45
CA LYS A 183 19.43 -15.58 20.63
C LYS A 183 19.50 -15.90 19.14
N GLN A 184 20.64 -16.41 18.66
CA GLN A 184 20.79 -16.83 17.26
C GLN A 184 19.77 -17.92 16.89
N LEU A 185 19.55 -18.91 17.76
CA LEU A 185 18.55 -19.95 17.53
C LEU A 185 17.13 -19.40 17.47
N TYR A 186 16.79 -18.42 18.31
CA TYR A 186 15.48 -17.78 18.30
C TYR A 186 15.27 -16.87 17.08
N PHE A 187 16.32 -16.19 16.59
CA PHE A 187 16.27 -15.48 15.31
C PHE A 187 16.03 -16.43 14.14
N VAL A 188 16.72 -17.58 14.12
CA VAL A 188 16.51 -18.63 13.12
C VAL A 188 15.08 -19.20 13.22
N LEU A 189 14.60 -19.49 14.42
CA LEU A 189 13.24 -19.98 14.68
C LEU A 189 12.17 -18.98 14.21
N SER A 190 12.39 -17.68 14.44
CA SER A 190 11.53 -16.60 13.93
C SER A 190 11.50 -16.58 12.39
N GLY A 191 12.65 -16.73 11.74
CA GLY A 191 12.74 -16.85 10.28
C GLY A 191 12.02 -18.08 9.72
N VAL A 192 12.12 -19.23 10.40
CA VAL A 192 11.39 -20.46 10.05
C VAL A 192 9.87 -20.23 10.15
N CYS A 193 9.38 -19.65 11.24
CA CYS A 193 7.96 -19.34 11.40
C CYS A 193 7.43 -18.40 10.29
N LEU A 194 8.25 -17.45 9.82
CA LEU A 194 7.88 -16.57 8.70
C LEU A 194 7.80 -17.30 7.35
N LEU A 195 8.76 -18.18 7.05
CA LEU A 195 8.78 -19.01 5.83
C LEU A 195 7.55 -19.94 5.77
N ILE A 196 7.14 -20.41 6.94
CA ILE A 196 5.94 -21.21 7.14
C ILE A 196 4.69 -20.39 6.91
N GLY A 197 4.63 -19.18 7.49
CA GLY A 197 3.55 -18.24 7.26
C GLY A 197 3.29 -18.02 5.78
N VAL A 198 4.33 -17.71 4.98
CA VAL A 198 4.15 -17.40 3.55
C VAL A 198 3.71 -18.61 2.72
N THR A 199 4.27 -19.80 2.97
CA THR A 199 3.88 -21.02 2.24
C THR A 199 2.46 -21.47 2.59
N THR A 200 2.04 -21.23 3.83
CA THR A 200 0.67 -21.48 4.31
C THR A 200 -0.31 -20.47 3.73
N THR A 201 -0.03 -19.16 3.86
CA THR A 201 -0.89 -18.08 3.37
C THR A 201 -0.99 -18.13 1.85
N HIS A 202 0.11 -17.84 1.13
CA HIS A 202 0.10 -17.67 -0.33
C HIS A 202 -0.04 -19.01 -1.07
N GLY A 203 0.74 -20.01 -0.67
CA GLY A 203 0.71 -21.31 -1.34
C GLY A 203 -0.59 -22.05 -1.10
N LEU A 204 -0.78 -22.50 0.14
CA LEU A 204 -1.88 -23.39 0.50
C LEU A 204 -3.24 -22.67 0.50
N GLY A 205 -3.32 -21.45 1.03
CA GLY A 205 -4.55 -20.65 1.04
C GLY A 205 -5.05 -20.32 -0.37
N GLY A 206 -4.14 -20.03 -1.30
CA GLY A 206 -4.48 -19.79 -2.69
C GLY A 206 -4.90 -21.05 -3.45
N GLN A 207 -4.22 -22.18 -3.23
CA GLN A 207 -4.63 -23.48 -3.77
C GLN A 207 -6.01 -23.88 -3.28
N LEU A 208 -6.28 -23.76 -1.98
CA LEU A 208 -7.59 -24.11 -1.41
C LEU A 208 -8.73 -23.27 -1.98
N ARG A 209 -8.47 -21.97 -2.19
CA ARG A 209 -9.50 -21.06 -2.69
C ARG A 209 -9.78 -21.23 -4.18
N HIS A 210 -8.75 -21.47 -4.98
CA HIS A 210 -8.81 -21.36 -6.44
C HIS A 210 -8.49 -22.67 -7.19
N ALA A 211 -8.27 -23.80 -6.49
CA ALA A 211 -8.16 -25.10 -7.14
C ALA A 211 -9.52 -25.59 -7.65
N SER A 212 -9.60 -25.90 -8.95
CA SER A 212 -10.78 -26.41 -9.65
C SER A 212 -11.37 -27.65 -8.96
N ALA A 213 -12.70 -27.70 -8.85
CA ALA A 213 -13.39 -28.97 -8.68
C ALA A 213 -13.69 -29.51 -10.09
N LEU A 214 -13.25 -30.73 -10.38
CA LEU A 214 -13.77 -31.53 -11.49
C LEU A 214 -15.24 -31.86 -11.17
N GLU A 215 -16.14 -30.93 -11.46
CA GLU A 215 -17.57 -31.18 -11.49
C GLU A 215 -18.10 -30.62 -12.81
N ALA A 216 -18.64 -31.52 -13.64
CA ALA A 216 -19.30 -31.26 -14.91
C ALA A 216 -18.42 -30.77 -16.08
N GLY A 217 -17.60 -31.67 -16.64
CA GLY A 217 -17.52 -31.88 -18.10
C GLY A 217 -16.94 -30.79 -19.02
N GLU A 218 -16.57 -29.60 -18.55
CA GLU A 218 -15.85 -28.61 -19.36
C GLU A 218 -14.53 -28.21 -18.69
N GLU A 219 -13.42 -28.73 -19.23
CA GLU A 219 -12.07 -28.38 -18.81
C GLU A 219 -11.67 -26.98 -19.32
N ILE A 220 -12.01 -25.90 -18.60
CA ILE A 220 -11.30 -24.62 -18.73
C ILE A 220 -11.30 -23.83 -17.40
N SER A 221 -10.21 -23.85 -16.64
CA SER A 221 -9.73 -22.68 -15.87
C SER A 221 -8.28 -22.87 -15.43
N GLN A 222 -7.48 -21.80 -15.38
CA GLN A 222 -6.09 -21.91 -14.95
C GLN A 222 -6.00 -22.29 -13.46
N GLN A 223 -5.23 -23.34 -13.16
CA GLN A 223 -4.94 -23.74 -11.78
C GLN A 223 -4.05 -22.70 -11.10
N TRP A 224 -4.40 -22.31 -9.87
CA TRP A 224 -3.53 -21.51 -9.00
C TRP A 224 -2.11 -22.08 -8.94
N ARG A 225 -1.11 -21.26 -9.31
CA ARG A 225 0.31 -21.61 -9.20
C ARG A 225 0.96 -20.81 -8.08
N PHE A 226 1.84 -21.45 -7.32
CA PHE A 226 2.61 -20.77 -6.28
C PHE A 226 3.38 -19.56 -6.83
N PHE A 227 3.99 -19.72 -8.01
CA PHE A 227 4.69 -18.66 -8.72
C PHE A 227 3.94 -18.29 -10.00
N GLN A 228 3.34 -17.09 -10.01
CA GLN A 228 2.53 -16.59 -11.12
C GLN A 228 2.66 -15.05 -11.25
N PRO A 229 3.86 -14.55 -11.61
CA PRO A 229 4.11 -13.12 -11.70
C PRO A 229 3.20 -12.48 -12.77
N PHE A 230 2.57 -11.35 -12.42
CA PHE A 230 1.71 -10.55 -13.30
C PHE A 230 0.43 -11.24 -13.82
N GLN A 231 0.11 -12.43 -13.31
CA GLN A 231 -1.17 -13.14 -13.57
C GLN A 231 -2.15 -12.86 -12.43
N GLY A 232 -3.46 -13.10 -12.60
CA GLY A 232 -4.46 -12.91 -11.51
C GLY A 232 -5.04 -11.51 -11.35
N GLY A 233 -4.73 -10.57 -12.24
CA GLY A 233 -5.24 -9.19 -12.21
C GLY A 233 -4.32 -8.20 -11.47
N VAL A 234 -4.52 -6.91 -11.72
CA VAL A 234 -3.59 -5.85 -11.26
C VAL A 234 -3.59 -5.70 -9.74
N VAL A 235 -4.75 -5.86 -9.08
CA VAL A 235 -4.86 -5.78 -7.62
C VAL A 235 -4.11 -6.92 -6.94
N PHE A 236 -4.26 -8.14 -7.47
CA PHE A 236 -3.49 -9.30 -7.05
C PHE A 236 -1.99 -9.07 -7.25
N ALA A 237 -1.57 -8.62 -8.43
CA ALA A 237 -0.15 -8.39 -8.71
C ALA A 237 0.47 -7.31 -7.80
N ALA A 238 -0.25 -6.23 -7.50
CA ALA A 238 0.22 -5.16 -6.62
C ALA A 238 0.32 -5.61 -5.15
N THR A 239 -0.69 -6.32 -4.65
CA THR A 239 -0.69 -6.86 -3.29
C THR A 239 0.37 -7.95 -3.11
N GLN A 240 0.63 -8.75 -4.15
CA GLN A 240 1.76 -9.69 -4.20
C GLN A 240 3.10 -8.96 -4.17
N ALA A 241 3.30 -7.93 -4.99
CA ALA A 241 4.55 -7.16 -5.00
C ALA A 241 4.85 -6.55 -3.63
N LEU A 242 3.84 -5.98 -2.97
CA LEU A 242 3.98 -5.41 -1.63
C LEU A 242 4.23 -6.50 -0.56
N GLY A 243 3.48 -7.60 -0.61
CA GLY A 243 3.63 -8.72 0.32
C GLY A 243 5.02 -9.37 0.24
N TRP A 244 5.51 -9.65 -0.97
CA TRP A 244 6.84 -10.22 -1.21
C TRP A 244 7.99 -9.24 -0.96
N GLY A 245 7.76 -7.94 -1.18
CA GLY A 245 8.71 -6.88 -0.82
C GLY A 245 8.91 -6.80 0.69
N LEU A 246 7.81 -6.78 1.46
CA LEU A 246 7.85 -6.80 2.93
C LEU A 246 8.46 -8.10 3.47
N PHE A 247 8.15 -9.25 2.85
CA PHE A 247 8.74 -10.55 3.20
C PHE A 247 10.27 -10.53 3.06
N SER A 248 10.77 -10.05 1.92
CA SER A 248 12.21 -9.93 1.66
C SER A 248 12.88 -8.96 2.64
N GLY A 249 12.21 -7.84 2.95
CA GLY A 249 12.67 -6.88 3.96
C GLY A 249 12.78 -7.49 5.35
N ALA A 250 11.81 -8.33 5.76
CA ALA A 250 11.85 -9.02 7.05
C ALA A 250 13.01 -10.03 7.15
N LEU A 251 13.27 -10.82 6.09
CA LEU A 251 14.41 -11.76 6.06
C LEU A 251 15.76 -11.05 6.14
N LEU A 252 15.89 -9.91 5.46
CA LEU A 252 17.09 -9.08 5.54
C LEU A 252 17.31 -8.55 6.97
N CYS A 253 16.25 -8.04 7.61
CA CYS A 253 16.33 -7.55 8.98
C CYS A 253 16.70 -8.68 9.97
N LEU A 254 16.13 -9.87 9.80
CA LEU A 254 16.50 -11.05 10.60
C LEU A 254 17.97 -11.43 10.41
N THR A 255 18.48 -11.37 9.18
CA THR A 255 19.90 -11.66 8.88
C THR A 255 20.82 -10.65 9.57
N VAL A 256 20.46 -9.37 9.54
CA VAL A 256 21.18 -8.31 10.26
C VAL A 256 21.14 -8.55 11.78
N LEU A 257 20.00 -8.97 12.34
CA LEU A 257 19.87 -9.31 13.76
C LEU A 257 20.77 -10.50 14.16
N VAL A 258 20.81 -11.56 13.34
CA VAL A 258 21.70 -12.72 13.55
C VAL A 258 23.17 -12.30 13.53
N ILE A 259 23.58 -11.51 12.54
CA ILE A 259 24.97 -11.03 12.42
C ILE A 259 25.34 -10.10 13.56
N SER A 260 24.46 -9.17 13.94
CA SER A 260 24.66 -8.25 15.07
C SER A 260 24.81 -9.01 16.39
N ALA A 261 23.99 -10.05 16.60
CA ALA A 261 24.10 -10.90 17.77
C ALA A 261 25.39 -11.76 17.77
N ALA A 262 25.81 -12.27 16.62
CA ALA A 262 27.09 -12.97 16.48
C ALA A 262 28.31 -12.08 16.77
N ARG A 263 28.19 -10.78 16.51
CA ARG A 263 29.23 -9.77 16.78
C ARG A 263 29.14 -9.15 18.18
N GLY A 264 28.20 -9.59 19.02
CA GLY A 264 28.01 -9.05 20.37
C GLY A 264 27.54 -7.59 20.42
N MET A 265 26.94 -7.08 19.33
CA MET A 265 26.47 -5.69 19.26
C MET A 265 25.04 -5.58 19.82
N ALA A 266 24.87 -4.80 20.89
CA ALA A 266 23.57 -4.67 21.58
C ALA A 266 22.78 -3.38 21.26
N TYR A 267 23.30 -2.49 20.40
CA TYR A 267 22.69 -1.17 20.20
C TYR A 267 21.36 -1.25 19.41
N CYS A 268 20.28 -0.73 20.00
CA CYS A 268 18.93 -0.67 19.42
C CYS A 268 18.27 -1.99 18.99
N ILE A 269 18.74 -3.14 19.47
CA ILE A 269 18.22 -4.46 19.06
C ILE A 269 16.69 -4.57 19.28
N ARG A 270 16.17 -3.96 20.35
CA ARG A 270 14.73 -3.92 20.67
C ARG A 270 13.92 -3.22 19.58
N CYS A 271 14.35 -2.05 19.10
CA CYS A 271 13.65 -1.32 18.04
C CYS A 271 13.65 -2.10 16.72
N TRP A 272 14.78 -2.76 16.41
CA TRP A 272 14.89 -3.62 15.24
C TRP A 272 14.02 -4.87 15.35
N ILE A 273 13.91 -5.46 16.54
CA ILE A 273 13.01 -6.59 16.83
C ILE A 273 11.55 -6.18 16.60
N PHE A 274 11.09 -5.05 17.16
CA PHE A 274 9.72 -4.56 16.96
C PHE A 274 9.42 -4.22 15.50
N ALA A 275 10.34 -3.54 14.82
CA ALA A 275 10.19 -3.19 13.41
C ALA A 275 10.12 -4.46 12.54
N THR A 276 11.01 -5.42 12.78
CA THR A 276 11.05 -6.68 12.03
C THR A 276 9.76 -7.48 12.25
N GLY A 277 9.31 -7.65 13.49
CA GLY A 277 8.04 -8.33 13.80
C GLY A 277 6.82 -7.66 13.14
N SER A 278 6.81 -6.33 13.07
CA SER A 278 5.72 -5.58 12.41
C SER A 278 5.71 -5.79 10.89
N VAL A 279 6.89 -5.78 10.25
CA VAL A 279 7.05 -6.04 8.81
C VAL A 279 6.65 -7.47 8.45
N MET A 280 6.98 -8.44 9.32
CA MET A 280 6.58 -9.85 9.17
C MET A 280 5.06 -10.02 9.14
N LEU A 281 4.35 -9.38 10.08
CA LEU A 281 2.89 -9.43 10.14
C LEU A 281 2.24 -8.74 8.93
N ALA A 282 2.76 -7.56 8.57
CA ALA A 282 2.28 -6.81 7.40
C ALA A 282 2.43 -7.63 6.10
N SER A 283 3.57 -8.31 5.92
CA SER A 283 3.80 -9.19 4.76
C SER A 283 2.70 -10.27 4.63
N GLN A 284 2.37 -10.97 5.72
CA GLN A 284 1.34 -12.00 5.70
C GLN A 284 -0.06 -11.45 5.43
N LEU A 285 -0.38 -10.27 5.96
CA LEU A 285 -1.66 -9.61 5.67
C LEU A 285 -1.81 -9.30 4.19
N PHE A 286 -0.78 -8.73 3.55
CA PHE A 286 -0.84 -8.40 2.11
C PHE A 286 -0.92 -9.66 1.23
N LEU A 287 -0.18 -10.71 1.57
CA LEU A 287 -0.26 -11.99 0.86
C LEU A 287 -1.64 -12.66 1.04
N GLY A 288 -2.22 -12.61 2.23
CA GLY A 288 -3.56 -13.14 2.50
C GLY A 288 -4.65 -12.40 1.73
N VAL A 289 -4.60 -11.06 1.75
CA VAL A 289 -5.54 -10.21 0.98
C VAL A 289 -5.39 -10.46 -0.53
N SER A 290 -4.17 -10.67 -1.03
CA SER A 290 -3.94 -10.90 -2.46
C SER A 290 -4.74 -12.09 -2.99
N ILE A 291 -4.87 -13.17 -2.22
CA ILE A 291 -5.62 -14.38 -2.63
C ILE A 291 -7.10 -14.07 -2.88
N TRP A 292 -7.69 -13.13 -2.16
CA TRP A 292 -9.07 -12.72 -2.38
C TRP A 292 -9.24 -11.82 -3.62
N MET A 293 -8.14 -11.22 -4.09
CA MET A 293 -8.11 -10.29 -5.21
C MET A 293 -7.73 -10.96 -6.55
N PHE A 294 -7.43 -12.26 -6.54
CA PHE A 294 -7.09 -13.04 -7.73
C PHE A 294 -8.30 -13.20 -8.67
N LYS A 295 -8.10 -12.97 -9.97
CA LYS A 295 -9.09 -13.12 -11.05
C LYS A 295 -8.60 -14.07 -12.14
N ASP A 296 -9.41 -15.07 -12.47
CA ASP A 296 -9.21 -15.96 -13.64
C ASP A 296 -9.68 -15.27 -14.91
N ASP A 297 -8.77 -14.75 -15.75
CA ASP A 297 -9.15 -14.10 -17.02
C ASP A 297 -8.32 -14.58 -18.22
N ILE A 298 -8.69 -15.75 -18.72
CA ILE A 298 -8.14 -16.41 -19.93
C ILE A 298 -8.38 -15.58 -21.21
N LYS A 299 -9.42 -14.73 -21.25
CA LYS A 299 -9.74 -13.91 -22.44
C LYS A 299 -8.67 -12.87 -22.75
N SER A 300 -7.93 -12.42 -21.73
CA SER A 300 -6.85 -11.45 -21.92
C SER A 300 -5.61 -12.05 -22.62
N GLY A 301 -5.34 -13.35 -22.42
CA GLY A 301 -4.19 -14.05 -23.02
C GLY A 301 -4.40 -14.44 -24.48
N LEU A 302 -5.61 -14.89 -24.84
CA LEU A 302 -5.96 -15.26 -26.22
C LEU A 302 -5.99 -14.05 -27.17
N ASN A 303 -6.46 -12.89 -26.68
CA ASN A 303 -6.43 -11.65 -27.45
C ASN A 303 -5.01 -11.11 -27.65
N ALA A 304 -4.07 -11.47 -26.77
CA ALA A 304 -2.70 -11.00 -26.86
C ALA A 304 -1.88 -11.68 -27.97
N VAL A 305 -2.23 -12.91 -28.33
CA VAL A 305 -1.54 -13.70 -29.36
C VAL A 305 -1.98 -13.30 -30.78
N ARG A 306 -3.22 -12.80 -30.95
CA ARG A 306 -3.78 -12.47 -32.27
C ARG A 306 -3.35 -11.12 -32.84
N GLN A 307 -2.78 -10.21 -32.05
CA GLN A 307 -2.42 -8.86 -32.53
C GLN A 307 -1.11 -8.33 -31.90
N PRO A 308 0.08 -8.75 -32.39
CA PRO A 308 1.38 -8.37 -31.83
C PRO A 308 1.63 -6.84 -31.80
N ARG A 309 1.08 -6.07 -32.76
CA ARG A 309 1.16 -4.60 -32.75
C ARG A 309 0.22 -3.96 -31.72
N ALA A 310 -0.98 -4.50 -31.54
CA ALA A 310 -1.91 -4.03 -30.52
C ALA A 310 -1.45 -4.41 -29.11
N THR A 311 -0.75 -5.54 -28.95
CA THR A 311 -0.14 -5.93 -27.68
C THR A 311 1.13 -5.17 -27.35
N ALA A 312 1.99 -4.85 -28.32
CA ALA A 312 3.10 -3.93 -28.10
C ALA A 312 2.58 -2.54 -27.69
N ALA A 313 1.54 -2.04 -28.38
CA ALA A 313 0.88 -0.79 -28.03
C ALA A 313 0.16 -0.85 -26.67
N ALA A 314 -0.49 -1.96 -26.33
CA ALA A 314 -1.16 -2.17 -25.04
C ALA A 314 -0.17 -2.44 -23.90
N ALA A 315 0.97 -3.07 -24.17
CA ALA A 315 2.09 -3.25 -23.25
C ALA A 315 2.78 -1.91 -23.00
N ALA A 316 3.00 -1.09 -24.04
CA ALA A 316 3.44 0.30 -23.92
C ALA A 316 2.43 1.16 -23.16
N ARG A 317 1.12 0.97 -23.41
CA ARG A 317 0.07 1.64 -22.65
C ARG A 317 0.04 1.16 -21.19
N ARG A 318 0.31 -0.12 -20.92
CA ARG A 318 0.48 -0.67 -19.55
C ARG A 318 1.76 -0.18 -18.88
N SER A 319 2.89 -0.04 -19.58
CA SER A 319 4.11 0.55 -19.02
C SER A 319 3.93 2.04 -18.73
N ASN A 320 3.15 2.75 -19.55
CA ASN A 320 2.79 4.15 -19.29
C ASN A 320 1.87 4.31 -18.08
N ILE A 321 1.09 3.30 -17.70
CA ILE A 321 0.34 3.27 -16.42
C ILE A 321 1.31 3.16 -15.23
N TRP A 322 2.39 2.39 -15.39
CA TRP A 322 3.42 2.27 -14.36
C TRP A 322 4.30 3.51 -14.28
N PHE A 323 4.46 4.27 -15.35
CA PHE A 323 5.40 5.39 -15.38
C PHE A 323 5.12 6.48 -14.32
N PRO A 324 3.89 6.97 -14.08
CA PRO A 324 3.58 7.90 -13.00
C PRO A 324 3.78 7.29 -11.61
N ILE A 325 3.42 6.02 -11.45
CA ILE A 325 3.65 5.29 -10.20
C ILE A 325 5.16 5.21 -9.95
N LEU A 326 5.93 4.72 -10.91
CA LEU A 326 7.38 4.61 -10.80
C LEU A 326 8.00 5.99 -10.61
N MET A 327 7.56 7.03 -11.30
CA MET A 327 8.08 8.38 -11.13
C MET A 327 7.82 8.96 -9.74
N MET A 328 6.64 8.73 -9.16
CA MET A 328 6.33 9.22 -7.81
C MET A 328 6.99 8.37 -6.72
N TYR A 329 7.10 7.06 -6.93
CA TYR A 329 7.54 6.12 -5.91
C TYR A 329 9.00 5.72 -6.01
N VAL A 330 9.59 5.59 -7.20
CA VAL A 330 11.00 5.19 -7.37
C VAL A 330 11.92 6.18 -6.68
N PRO A 331 11.80 7.52 -6.80
CA PRO A 331 12.67 8.43 -6.05
C PRO A 331 12.55 8.27 -4.54
N VAL A 332 11.32 8.08 -4.03
CA VAL A 332 11.05 7.85 -2.61
C VAL A 332 11.65 6.50 -2.16
N HIS A 333 11.47 5.44 -2.95
CA HIS A 333 12.02 4.12 -2.68
C HIS A 333 13.54 4.09 -2.81
N LEU A 334 14.14 4.78 -3.78
CA LEU A 334 15.59 4.93 -3.91
C LEU A 334 16.15 5.73 -2.74
N TRP A 335 15.45 6.76 -2.27
CA TRP A 335 15.84 7.51 -1.09
C TRP A 335 15.78 6.64 0.17
N PHE A 336 14.67 5.95 0.41
CA PHE A 336 14.55 5.01 1.53
C PHE A 336 15.54 3.85 1.40
N PHE A 337 15.74 3.31 0.21
CA PHE A 337 16.73 2.26 -0.05
C PHE A 337 18.13 2.76 0.27
N ALA A 338 18.52 3.95 -0.19
CA ALA A 338 19.80 4.55 0.15
C ALA A 338 19.90 4.77 1.66
N LEU A 339 18.86 5.33 2.29
CA LEU A 339 18.75 5.54 3.73
C LEU A 339 19.03 4.24 4.47
N PHE A 340 18.21 3.22 4.27
CA PHE A 340 18.35 1.94 4.94
C PHE A 340 19.65 1.22 4.58
N SER A 341 20.15 1.35 3.35
CA SER A 341 21.44 0.77 2.94
C SER A 341 22.61 1.38 3.72
N THR A 342 22.59 2.68 4.02
CA THR A 342 23.64 3.25 4.90
C THR A 342 23.56 2.71 6.32
N PHE A 343 22.37 2.46 6.87
CA PHE A 343 22.20 1.85 8.19
C PHE A 343 22.55 0.35 8.19
N ALA A 344 22.58 -0.28 7.02
CA ALA A 344 23.04 -1.65 6.84
C ALA A 344 24.57 -1.76 6.72
N VAL A 345 25.23 -0.75 6.17
CA VAL A 345 26.68 -0.76 5.88
C VAL A 345 27.51 0.01 6.91
N LEU A 346 26.95 1.05 7.52
CA LEU A 346 27.63 1.92 8.49
C LEU A 346 27.06 1.73 9.91
N PRO A 347 27.85 2.00 10.97
CA PRO A 347 27.28 2.04 12.31
C PRO A 347 26.21 3.14 12.42
N ALA A 348 25.17 2.90 13.22
CA ALA A 348 23.98 3.76 13.26
C ALA A 348 24.29 5.23 13.59
N SER A 349 25.31 5.52 14.40
CA SER A 349 25.77 6.87 14.68
C SER A 349 26.31 7.57 13.43
N TYR A 350 27.12 6.88 12.62
CA TYR A 350 27.65 7.40 11.36
C TYR A 350 26.56 7.51 10.29
N ALA A 351 25.70 6.50 10.14
CA ALA A 351 24.57 6.57 9.21
C ALA A 351 23.64 7.75 9.57
N THR A 352 23.31 7.91 10.85
CA THR A 352 22.52 9.04 11.35
C THR A 352 23.23 10.36 11.10
N ALA A 353 24.54 10.45 11.37
CA ALA A 353 25.32 11.65 11.10
C ALA A 353 25.38 11.99 9.60
N VAL A 354 25.48 10.98 8.72
CA VAL A 354 25.46 11.15 7.26
C VAL A 354 24.09 11.64 6.79
N TRP A 355 22.99 11.10 7.31
CA TRP A 355 21.65 11.52 6.87
C TRP A 355 21.20 12.82 7.51
N ILE A 356 21.40 13.03 8.80
CA ILE A 356 21.11 14.30 9.45
C ILE A 356 22.05 15.35 8.87
N GLY A 357 23.36 15.13 8.90
CA GLY A 357 24.34 16.07 8.36
C GLY A 357 24.12 16.35 6.87
N GLY A 358 23.98 15.30 6.06
CA GLY A 358 23.75 15.43 4.61
C GLY A 358 22.41 16.06 4.27
N SER A 359 21.32 15.67 4.93
CA SER A 359 20.01 16.31 4.72
C SER A 359 20.03 17.73 5.24
N THR A 360 20.59 18.03 6.41
CA THR A 360 20.72 19.39 6.93
C THR A 360 21.54 20.25 5.98
N ILE A 361 22.70 19.80 5.53
CA ILE A 361 23.53 20.52 4.54
C ILE A 361 22.74 20.71 3.24
N TYR A 362 22.05 19.69 2.74
CA TYR A 362 21.25 19.79 1.53
C TYR A 362 20.09 20.77 1.71
N TYR A 363 19.23 20.60 2.71
CA TYR A 363 18.07 21.45 2.92
C TYR A 363 18.45 22.89 3.30
N LEU A 364 19.53 23.10 4.06
CA LEU A 364 20.09 24.44 4.31
C LEU A 364 20.68 25.07 3.05
N SER A 365 21.47 24.34 2.27
CA SER A 365 22.03 24.90 1.01
C SER A 365 20.96 25.21 -0.02
N THR A 366 19.79 24.59 0.11
CA THR A 366 18.69 24.71 -0.84
C THR A 366 17.54 25.60 -0.37
N VAL A 367 17.52 26.08 0.88
CA VAL A 367 16.50 27.05 1.36
C VAL A 367 16.87 28.50 1.05
N PHE A 368 18.15 28.79 0.76
CA PHE A 368 18.61 30.15 0.50
C PHE A 368 17.98 30.80 -0.73
N GLY A 369 17.44 32.00 -0.53
CA GLY A 369 16.75 32.78 -1.56
C GLY A 369 15.28 32.41 -1.72
N GLU A 370 14.67 31.81 -0.69
CA GLU A 370 13.24 31.56 -0.59
C GLU A 370 12.68 30.92 -1.87
N PRO A 371 13.21 29.74 -2.29
CA PRO A 371 12.89 29.14 -3.58
C PRO A 371 11.40 28.87 -3.79
N GLU A 372 10.66 28.62 -2.71
CA GLU A 372 9.20 28.49 -2.70
C GLU A 372 8.48 29.77 -3.17
N HIS A 373 9.14 30.92 -3.09
CA HIS A 373 8.63 32.21 -3.57
C HIS A 373 9.27 32.65 -4.88
N THR A 374 10.57 32.38 -5.06
CA THR A 374 11.36 32.90 -6.19
C THR A 374 11.43 31.97 -7.39
N GLY A 375 11.13 30.67 -7.21
CA GLY A 375 11.31 29.66 -8.25
C GLY A 375 12.77 29.35 -8.57
N LYS A 376 13.73 29.77 -7.73
CA LYS A 376 15.19 29.58 -7.94
C LYS A 376 15.60 28.11 -8.13
N ARG A 377 14.78 27.17 -7.66
CA ARG A 377 14.99 25.73 -7.79
C ARG A 377 14.29 25.10 -8.99
N GLU A 378 13.69 25.89 -9.87
CA GLU A 378 13.13 25.39 -11.13
C GLU A 378 14.24 24.71 -11.95
N TRP A 379 13.97 23.50 -12.45
CA TRP A 379 14.90 22.75 -13.28
C TRP A 379 14.26 22.51 -14.65
N PRO A 380 14.58 23.36 -15.65
CA PRO A 380 13.92 23.31 -16.95
C PRO A 380 13.97 21.95 -17.64
N ALA A 381 15.15 21.30 -17.65
CA ALA A 381 15.30 19.99 -18.27
C ALA A 381 14.44 18.91 -17.60
N PHE A 382 14.34 18.92 -16.27
CA PHE A 382 13.46 18.00 -15.54
C PHE A 382 11.99 18.30 -15.82
N ARG A 383 11.60 19.58 -15.82
CA ARG A 383 10.23 19.99 -16.13
C ARG A 383 9.81 19.58 -17.53
N ASP A 384 10.70 19.77 -18.52
CA ASP A 384 10.45 19.36 -19.90
C ASP A 384 10.36 17.85 -20.01
N TRP A 385 11.29 17.11 -19.41
CA TRP A 385 11.22 15.65 -19.37
C TRP A 385 9.92 15.16 -18.71
N PHE A 386 9.52 15.75 -17.58
CA PHE A 386 8.26 15.42 -16.91
C PHE A 386 7.06 15.70 -17.82
N ALA A 387 7.01 16.87 -18.46
CA ALA A 387 5.93 17.24 -19.38
C ALA A 387 5.81 16.27 -20.57
N HIS A 388 6.93 15.83 -21.16
CA HIS A 388 6.94 14.89 -22.28
C HIS A 388 6.34 13.52 -21.92
N ASN A 389 6.53 13.08 -20.68
CA ASN A 389 6.03 11.78 -20.23
C ASN A 389 4.65 11.85 -19.59
N LEU A 390 4.19 13.03 -19.19
CA LEU A 390 2.96 13.21 -18.44
C LEU A 390 1.71 12.85 -19.24
N ALA A 391 1.53 13.41 -20.44
CA ALA A 391 0.28 13.25 -21.19
C ALA A 391 -0.01 11.79 -21.58
N PRO A 392 0.93 11.01 -22.16
CA PRO A 392 0.69 9.60 -22.47
C PRO A 392 0.36 8.77 -21.22
N ALA A 393 0.94 9.15 -20.09
CA ALA A 393 0.75 8.46 -18.84
C ALA A 393 -0.61 8.78 -18.20
N LEU A 394 -1.03 10.04 -18.22
CA LEU A 394 -2.37 10.44 -17.79
C LEU A 394 -3.45 9.86 -18.69
N ASP A 395 -3.28 9.87 -20.01
CA ASP A 395 -4.23 9.23 -20.95
C ASP A 395 -4.36 7.74 -20.64
N ALA A 396 -3.25 7.05 -20.38
CA ALA A 396 -3.28 5.64 -20.03
C ALA A 396 -3.92 5.38 -18.66
N TRP A 397 -3.71 6.28 -17.68
CA TRP A 397 -4.19 6.12 -16.32
C TRP A 397 -5.67 6.52 -16.15
N MET A 398 -6.01 7.75 -16.58
CA MET A 398 -7.31 8.40 -16.47
C MET A 398 -8.27 8.02 -17.61
N GLY A 399 -7.72 7.53 -18.74
CA GLY A 399 -8.47 7.06 -19.90
C GLY A 399 -8.52 8.07 -21.04
N ASN A 400 -8.59 9.36 -20.72
CA ASN A 400 -8.52 10.47 -21.67
C ASN A 400 -8.23 11.77 -20.91
N VAL A 401 -7.38 12.62 -21.46
CA VAL A 401 -7.16 14.00 -21.01
C VAL A 401 -7.38 14.97 -22.17
N GLU A 402 -8.31 15.90 -21.98
CA GLU A 402 -8.70 16.90 -22.97
C GLU A 402 -8.51 18.31 -22.41
N VAL A 403 -7.97 19.22 -23.23
CA VAL A 403 -7.90 20.66 -22.93
C VAL A 403 -8.72 21.38 -24.00
N VAL A 404 -9.71 22.14 -23.56
CA VAL A 404 -10.67 22.87 -24.40
C VAL A 404 -10.57 24.35 -24.06
N TYR A 405 -10.54 25.20 -25.08
CA TYR A 405 -10.70 26.65 -24.92
C TYR A 405 -12.12 27.05 -25.33
N ALA A 406 -12.82 27.76 -24.45
CA ALA A 406 -14.19 28.20 -24.63
C ALA A 406 -14.31 29.71 -24.95
N GLY A 407 -13.18 30.42 -25.09
CA GLY A 407 -13.15 31.81 -25.57
C GLY A 407 -13.17 31.91 -27.08
N GLN A 408 -13.55 33.09 -27.59
CA GLN A 408 -13.63 33.37 -29.02
C GLN A 408 -12.30 33.87 -29.60
N GLU A 409 -11.55 34.66 -28.83
CA GLU A 409 -10.30 35.28 -29.27
C GLU A 409 -9.08 34.58 -28.66
N LYS A 410 -7.94 34.62 -29.34
CA LYS A 410 -6.69 34.07 -28.79
C LYS A 410 -6.20 34.95 -27.66
N LEU A 411 -5.74 34.34 -26.57
CA LEU A 411 -5.07 35.05 -25.50
C LEU A 411 -3.73 35.61 -25.99
N ASP A 412 -3.51 36.91 -25.79
CA ASP A 412 -2.25 37.56 -26.11
C ASP A 412 -1.15 37.14 -25.11
N PRO A 413 -0.03 36.53 -25.55
CA PRO A 413 1.07 36.14 -24.67
C PRO A 413 1.80 37.29 -23.98
N SER A 414 1.63 38.53 -24.44
CA SER A 414 2.26 39.71 -23.82
C SER A 414 1.46 40.25 -22.62
N SER A 415 0.20 39.85 -22.49
CA SER A 415 -0.71 40.26 -21.42
C SER A 415 -0.55 39.40 -20.15
N LYS A 416 -1.04 39.92 -19.02
CA LYS A 416 -0.99 39.21 -17.73
C LYS A 416 -2.29 38.49 -17.43
N TYR A 417 -2.21 37.28 -16.87
CA TYR A 417 -3.39 36.45 -16.58
C TYR A 417 -3.33 35.74 -15.23
N VAL A 418 -4.49 35.63 -14.59
CA VAL A 418 -4.72 34.81 -13.39
C VAL A 418 -5.73 33.72 -13.75
N PHE A 419 -5.25 32.49 -13.89
CA PHE A 419 -6.08 31.33 -14.15
C PHE A 419 -6.65 30.78 -12.85
N GLY A 420 -7.97 30.90 -12.67
CA GLY A 420 -8.69 30.39 -11.50
C GLY A 420 -9.24 29.00 -11.77
N TYR A 421 -8.53 27.98 -11.28
CA TYR A 421 -8.88 26.56 -11.44
C TYR A 421 -9.95 26.11 -10.43
N ALA A 422 -10.97 25.42 -10.90
CA ALA A 422 -12.00 24.78 -10.09
C ALA A 422 -12.40 23.41 -10.67
N PRO A 423 -12.71 22.41 -9.82
CA PRO A 423 -12.78 22.48 -8.36
C PRO A 423 -11.45 22.08 -7.72
N HIS A 424 -11.30 22.28 -6.42
CA HIS A 424 -10.15 21.82 -5.64
C HIS A 424 -10.17 20.30 -5.43
N GLY A 425 -11.33 19.72 -5.13
CA GLY A 425 -11.43 18.31 -4.73
C GLY A 425 -10.51 17.95 -3.55
N LEU A 426 -10.13 16.67 -3.42
CA LEU A 426 -9.24 16.20 -2.35
C LEU A 426 -7.80 16.62 -2.60
N PHE A 427 -7.34 16.49 -3.84
CA PHE A 427 -6.02 16.87 -4.30
C PHE A 427 -6.14 17.46 -5.71
N PRO A 428 -6.02 18.79 -5.88
CA PRO A 428 -6.18 19.47 -7.17
C PRO A 428 -4.91 19.33 -8.02
N ILE A 429 -4.52 18.10 -8.32
CA ILE A 429 -3.25 17.82 -9.02
C ILE A 429 -3.35 18.34 -10.47
N GLY A 430 -4.57 18.41 -11.02
CA GLY A 430 -4.87 19.00 -12.32
C GLY A 430 -4.31 20.40 -12.54
N GLY A 431 -4.42 21.28 -11.55
CA GLY A 431 -3.97 22.67 -11.67
C GLY A 431 -2.47 22.78 -11.96
N PRO A 432 -1.58 22.20 -11.13
CA PRO A 432 -0.14 22.27 -11.32
C PRO A 432 0.40 21.72 -12.64
N TYR A 433 -0.21 20.69 -13.21
CA TYR A 433 0.31 20.09 -14.44
C TYR A 433 -0.41 20.52 -15.72
N LEU A 434 -1.58 21.17 -15.64
CA LEU A 434 -2.33 21.63 -16.81
C LEU A 434 -1.46 22.45 -17.80
N PRO A 435 -0.65 23.43 -17.35
CA PRO A 435 0.25 24.17 -18.25
C PRO A 435 1.28 23.32 -18.99
N LEU A 436 1.59 22.12 -18.47
CA LEU A 436 2.57 21.21 -19.05
C LEU A 436 1.99 20.33 -20.16
N LEU A 437 0.65 20.25 -20.25
CA LEU A 437 -0.01 19.39 -21.21
C LEU A 437 0.20 19.89 -22.66
N PRO A 438 0.41 19.00 -23.63
CA PRO A 438 0.52 19.39 -25.05
C PRO A 438 -0.69 20.18 -25.56
N GLY A 439 -1.90 19.84 -25.09
CA GLY A 439 -3.13 20.55 -25.42
C GLY A 439 -3.10 22.02 -24.97
N TRP A 440 -2.55 22.29 -23.78
CA TRP A 440 -2.33 23.66 -23.31
C TRP A 440 -1.35 24.42 -24.21
N LYS A 441 -0.16 23.84 -24.45
CA LYS A 441 0.88 24.48 -25.26
C LYS A 441 0.41 24.80 -26.68
N LYS A 442 -0.48 23.98 -27.24
CA LYS A 442 -1.09 24.19 -28.55
C LYS A 442 -2.11 25.34 -28.55
N LEU A 443 -2.94 25.45 -27.51
CA LEU A 443 -3.99 26.46 -27.42
C LEU A 443 -3.46 27.83 -26.98
N PHE A 444 -2.45 27.85 -26.12
CA PHE A 444 -1.91 29.07 -25.49
C PHE A 444 -0.39 29.17 -25.67
N PRO A 445 0.11 29.25 -26.91
CA PRO A 445 1.55 29.34 -27.17
C PRO A 445 2.12 30.60 -26.49
N GLY A 446 3.23 30.45 -25.77
CA GLY A 446 3.88 31.55 -25.05
C GLY A 446 3.31 31.85 -23.66
N ILE A 447 2.17 31.26 -23.26
CA ILE A 447 1.59 31.45 -21.93
C ILE A 447 1.91 30.22 -21.07
N THR A 448 2.78 30.39 -20.08
CA THR A 448 3.17 29.32 -19.13
C THR A 448 2.90 29.77 -17.70
N PRO A 449 1.68 29.58 -17.18
CA PRO A 449 1.32 30.05 -15.85
C PRO A 449 2.12 29.34 -14.77
N VAL A 450 2.57 30.09 -13.76
CA VAL A 450 3.20 29.51 -12.57
C VAL A 450 2.14 28.93 -11.65
N PRO A 451 2.19 27.62 -11.33
CA PRO A 451 1.27 27.06 -10.36
C PRO A 451 1.56 27.50 -8.95
N LEU A 452 0.52 27.94 -8.23
CA LEU A 452 0.59 28.35 -6.83
C LEU A 452 -0.13 27.32 -5.95
N VAL A 453 0.60 26.68 -5.04
CA VAL A 453 0.11 25.54 -4.23
C VAL A 453 0.35 25.73 -2.73
N ALA A 454 -0.26 24.88 -1.90
CA ALA A 454 -0.16 24.93 -0.45
C ALA A 454 1.29 24.83 0.06
N SER A 455 1.59 25.55 1.15
CA SER A 455 2.92 25.61 1.78
C SER A 455 3.42 24.26 2.30
N VAL A 456 2.51 23.33 2.66
CA VAL A 456 2.86 21.99 3.16
C VAL A 456 3.75 21.20 2.19
N LEU A 457 3.60 21.42 0.88
CA LEU A 457 4.44 20.76 -0.13
C LEU A 457 5.90 21.24 -0.08
N PHE A 458 6.15 22.43 0.45
CA PHE A 458 7.49 22.99 0.60
C PHE A 458 8.18 22.62 1.92
N PHE A 459 7.43 22.08 2.90
CA PHE A 459 7.98 21.56 4.15
C PHE A 459 8.31 20.05 4.09
N THR A 460 7.79 19.34 3.10
CA THR A 460 7.96 17.88 3.00
C THR A 460 9.18 17.53 2.14
N PRO A 461 10.21 16.86 2.70
CA PRO A 461 11.39 16.39 1.95
C PRO A 461 11.02 15.63 0.68
N ILE A 462 11.84 15.73 -0.38
CA ILE A 462 11.63 15.12 -1.71
C ILE A 462 10.45 15.72 -2.48
N ILE A 463 9.28 15.84 -1.85
CA ILE A 463 8.10 16.50 -2.43
C ILE A 463 8.45 17.95 -2.76
N ARG A 464 9.06 18.69 -1.81
CA ARG A 464 9.55 20.05 -2.00
C ARG A 464 10.43 20.15 -3.23
N ASP A 465 11.39 19.22 -3.37
CA ASP A 465 12.34 19.25 -4.47
C ASP A 465 11.66 18.96 -5.81
N PHE A 466 10.79 17.95 -5.86
CA PHE A 466 10.02 17.62 -7.06
C PHE A 466 9.14 18.80 -7.53
N VAL A 467 8.34 19.38 -6.63
CA VAL A 467 7.46 20.51 -7.01
C VAL A 467 8.28 21.74 -7.40
N SER A 468 9.40 21.99 -6.70
CA SER A 468 10.30 23.10 -7.02
C SER A 468 10.96 22.92 -8.39
N TRP A 469 11.44 21.71 -8.72
CA TRP A 469 12.01 21.40 -10.03
C TRP A 469 11.01 21.57 -11.17
N CYS A 470 9.73 21.27 -10.92
CA CYS A 470 8.63 21.51 -11.86
C CYS A 470 8.26 23.01 -12.00
N GLY A 471 8.85 23.92 -11.21
CA GLY A 471 8.56 25.35 -11.25
C GLY A 471 7.31 25.77 -10.49
N VAL A 472 6.77 24.89 -9.63
CA VAL A 472 5.64 25.19 -8.75
C VAL A 472 6.11 26.07 -7.60
N ARG A 473 5.28 27.04 -7.20
CA ARG A 473 5.59 27.99 -6.10
C ARG A 473 4.50 27.99 -5.03
N GLN A 474 4.83 28.48 -3.84
CA GLN A 474 3.89 28.58 -2.71
C GLN A 474 2.83 29.65 -2.98
N VAL A 475 1.58 29.35 -2.69
CA VAL A 475 0.50 30.34 -2.67
C VAL A 475 0.71 31.32 -1.50
N ALA A 476 1.15 32.53 -1.83
CA ALA A 476 1.28 33.66 -0.92
C ALA A 476 1.22 34.96 -1.73
N ARG A 477 0.76 36.07 -1.13
CA ARG A 477 0.66 37.37 -1.79
C ARG A 477 1.97 37.78 -2.49
N ARG A 478 3.10 37.64 -1.79
CA ARG A 478 4.43 37.96 -2.35
C ARG A 478 4.79 37.10 -3.55
N THR A 479 4.50 35.79 -3.50
CA THR A 479 4.75 34.87 -4.62
C THR A 479 3.89 35.22 -5.81
N PHE A 480 2.61 35.51 -5.56
CA PHE A 480 1.62 35.78 -6.60
C PHE A 480 2.06 36.98 -7.45
N VAL A 481 2.35 38.10 -6.79
CA VAL A 481 2.83 39.32 -7.45
C VAL A 481 4.14 39.06 -8.18
N ARG A 482 5.10 38.40 -7.52
CA ARG A 482 6.38 38.07 -8.14
C ARG A 482 6.22 37.18 -9.38
N ALA A 483 5.43 36.12 -9.30
CA ALA A 483 5.22 35.18 -10.40
C ALA A 483 4.53 35.83 -11.60
N LEU A 484 3.56 36.72 -11.36
CA LEU A 484 2.97 37.54 -12.43
C LEU A 484 3.99 38.47 -13.09
N ASN A 485 4.91 39.05 -12.33
CA ASN A 485 5.96 39.89 -12.89
C ASN A 485 7.05 39.08 -13.62
N ASP A 486 7.39 37.89 -13.13
CA ASP A 486 8.40 37.02 -13.71
C ASP A 486 7.92 36.32 -15.00
N ARG A 487 6.64 35.92 -15.07
CA ARG A 487 6.10 35.01 -16.10
C ARG A 487 4.83 35.50 -16.79
N GLY A 488 4.29 36.64 -16.41
CA GLY A 488 3.04 37.19 -16.91
C GLY A 488 1.78 36.47 -16.41
N SER A 489 1.86 35.20 -16.02
CA SER A 489 0.68 34.41 -15.67
C SER A 489 0.86 33.48 -14.47
N VAL A 490 -0.23 33.26 -13.74
CA VAL A 490 -0.29 32.33 -12.59
C VAL A 490 -1.54 31.46 -12.68
N ILE A 491 -1.48 30.25 -12.12
CA ILE A 491 -2.65 29.37 -11.94
C ILE A 491 -2.77 28.98 -10.47
N LEU A 492 -3.98 29.10 -9.92
CA LEU A 492 -4.29 28.75 -8.54
C LEU A 492 -5.71 28.21 -8.42
N VAL A 493 -6.04 27.68 -7.24
CA VAL A 493 -7.38 27.15 -6.93
C VAL A 493 -8.07 28.08 -5.94
N PRO A 494 -8.99 28.98 -6.37
CA PRO A 494 -9.58 29.99 -5.51
C PRO A 494 -10.31 29.42 -4.30
N GLY A 495 -11.08 28.34 -4.45
CA GLY A 495 -11.83 27.75 -3.34
C GLY A 495 -10.95 27.14 -2.25
N GLY A 496 -9.73 26.71 -2.60
CA GLY A 496 -8.73 26.24 -1.64
C GLY A 496 -9.21 25.09 -0.76
N GLN A 497 -8.69 25.02 0.46
CA GLN A 497 -8.98 23.94 1.40
C GLN A 497 -10.43 23.91 1.92
N ALA A 498 -11.22 24.97 1.71
CA ALA A 498 -12.63 24.98 2.12
C ALA A 498 -13.45 23.93 1.36
N GLU A 499 -13.11 23.68 0.09
CA GLU A 499 -13.79 22.68 -0.74
C GLU A 499 -13.48 21.22 -0.33
N LEU A 500 -12.43 20.96 0.48
CA LEU A 500 -12.11 19.61 0.95
C LEU A 500 -13.22 19.01 1.82
N ILE A 501 -13.89 19.83 2.62
CA ILE A 501 -15.00 19.41 3.51
C ILE A 501 -16.17 18.84 2.69
N HIS A 502 -16.32 19.35 1.47
CA HIS A 502 -17.42 19.05 0.56
C HIS A 502 -17.02 18.09 -0.56
N THR A 503 -15.80 17.54 -0.52
CA THR A 503 -15.36 16.61 -1.56
C THR A 503 -16.13 15.29 -1.50
N GLY A 504 -16.35 14.68 -2.67
CA GLY A 504 -17.10 13.44 -2.85
C GLY A 504 -16.67 12.31 -1.90
N ARG A 505 -17.67 11.68 -1.29
CA ARG A 505 -17.49 10.57 -0.34
C ARG A 505 -17.91 9.26 -0.99
N LEU A 506 -17.42 8.13 -0.48
CA LEU A 506 -17.72 6.81 -1.04
C LEU A 506 -19.21 6.54 -1.21
N ARG A 507 -20.04 7.01 -0.27
CA ARG A 507 -21.48 6.75 -0.22
C ARG A 507 -22.35 7.91 -0.70
N SER A 508 -21.75 9.07 -1.00
CA SER A 508 -22.50 10.26 -1.41
C SER A 508 -21.83 10.92 -2.62
N ARG A 509 -22.54 10.93 -3.74
CA ARG A 509 -22.16 11.73 -4.89
C ARG A 509 -23.39 12.26 -5.59
N LYS A 510 -23.62 13.58 -5.51
CA LYS A 510 -24.53 14.34 -6.41
C LYS A 510 -24.13 15.81 -6.56
N GLU A 511 -22.98 16.25 -6.05
CA GLU A 511 -22.65 17.68 -6.00
C GLU A 511 -21.23 17.96 -6.53
N PHE A 512 -21.14 19.00 -7.34
CA PHE A 512 -19.90 19.64 -7.75
C PHE A 512 -19.80 20.95 -6.98
N VAL A 513 -18.95 20.97 -5.96
CA VAL A 513 -18.92 22.08 -5.00
C VAL A 513 -17.82 23.06 -5.36
N ILE A 514 -18.19 24.33 -5.38
CA ILE A 514 -17.29 25.47 -5.55
C ILE A 514 -17.45 26.38 -4.34
N TYR A 515 -16.35 26.91 -3.81
CA TYR A 515 -16.36 27.83 -2.66
C TYR A 515 -16.04 29.27 -3.09
N PRO A 516 -17.05 30.14 -3.30
CA PRO A 516 -16.88 31.44 -3.90
C PRO A 516 -16.60 32.58 -2.91
N LYS A 517 -16.00 32.35 -1.74
CA LYS A 517 -15.78 33.47 -0.78
C LYS A 517 -14.45 34.18 -0.90
N HIS A 518 -13.43 33.54 -1.47
CA HIS A 518 -12.09 34.09 -1.48
C HIS A 518 -11.95 35.17 -2.56
N GLN A 519 -11.99 36.45 -2.17
CA GLN A 519 -11.83 37.58 -3.09
C GLN A 519 -10.37 38.04 -3.29
N GLY A 520 -9.44 37.49 -2.50
CA GLY A 520 -8.04 37.96 -2.48
C GLY A 520 -7.33 37.84 -3.83
N PHE A 521 -7.64 36.81 -4.62
CA PHE A 521 -7.03 36.63 -5.95
C PHE A 521 -7.50 37.70 -6.94
N VAL A 522 -8.77 38.12 -6.87
CA VAL A 522 -9.33 39.22 -7.69
C VAL A 522 -8.64 40.54 -7.32
N ARG A 523 -8.50 40.82 -6.02
CA ARG A 523 -7.80 42.02 -5.55
C ARG A 523 -6.36 42.07 -6.06
N LEU A 524 -5.65 40.93 -6.06
CA LEU A 524 -4.29 40.85 -6.59
C LEU A 524 -4.22 40.96 -8.12
N ALA A 525 -5.19 40.37 -8.83
CA ALA A 525 -5.28 40.47 -10.28
C ALA A 525 -5.47 41.93 -10.73
N MET A 526 -6.40 42.65 -10.10
CA MET A 526 -6.64 44.07 -10.33
C MET A 526 -5.42 44.95 -9.99
N GLN A 527 -4.73 44.67 -8.88
CA GLN A 527 -3.49 45.39 -8.51
C GLN A 527 -2.36 45.20 -9.52
N GLN A 528 -2.38 44.11 -10.29
CA GLN A 528 -1.32 43.76 -11.23
C GLN A 528 -1.75 43.96 -12.69
N ASN A 529 -2.95 44.51 -12.93
CA ASN A 529 -3.57 44.63 -14.25
C ASN A 529 -3.51 43.30 -15.02
N ALA A 530 -3.95 42.22 -14.36
CA ALA A 530 -3.97 40.87 -14.89
C ALA A 530 -5.39 40.37 -15.02
N ASP A 531 -5.78 39.91 -16.21
CA ASP A 531 -7.13 39.45 -16.49
C ASP A 531 -7.41 38.10 -15.82
N LEU A 532 -8.64 37.90 -15.36
CA LEU A 532 -9.06 36.64 -14.76
C LEU A 532 -9.52 35.66 -15.82
N VAL A 533 -9.06 34.42 -15.76
CA VAL A 533 -9.50 33.35 -16.68
C VAL A 533 -10.06 32.19 -15.87
N PRO A 534 -11.37 31.90 -15.93
CA PRO A 534 -11.94 30.75 -15.23
C PRO A 534 -11.50 29.44 -15.91
N VAL A 535 -11.10 28.45 -15.11
CA VAL A 535 -10.72 27.12 -15.59
C VAL A 535 -11.54 26.08 -14.84
N LEU A 536 -12.39 25.34 -15.56
CA LEU A 536 -13.24 24.28 -15.00
C LEU A 536 -12.67 22.90 -15.37
N CYS A 537 -12.51 22.01 -14.40
CA CYS A 537 -12.07 20.64 -14.63
C CYS A 537 -13.19 19.62 -14.32
N LEU A 538 -13.68 18.95 -15.36
CA LEU A 538 -14.58 17.81 -15.21
C LEU A 538 -13.75 16.53 -15.05
N GLY A 539 -14.18 15.64 -14.15
CA GLY A 539 -13.50 14.39 -13.81
C GLY A 539 -12.64 14.43 -12.53
N GLU A 540 -12.17 15.61 -12.11
CA GLU A 540 -11.31 15.77 -10.92
C GLU A 540 -11.96 15.16 -9.65
N LEU A 541 -13.24 15.49 -9.40
CA LEU A 541 -14.00 14.95 -8.26
C LEU A 541 -14.34 13.45 -8.38
N SER A 542 -14.16 12.84 -9.56
CA SER A 542 -14.37 11.40 -9.78
C SER A 542 -13.13 10.59 -9.42
N ALA A 543 -11.96 11.23 -9.48
CA ALA A 543 -10.67 10.60 -9.40
C ALA A 543 -10.39 10.08 -7.97
N LEU A 544 -10.58 10.91 -6.96
CA LEU A 544 -10.33 10.58 -5.56
C LEU A 544 -11.57 10.86 -4.71
N ARG A 545 -11.81 9.99 -3.73
CA ARG A 545 -12.92 10.06 -2.79
C ARG A 545 -12.39 9.95 -1.37
N ASN A 546 -13.16 10.50 -0.44
CA ASN A 546 -12.89 10.30 0.97
C ASN A 546 -13.65 9.08 1.48
N PHE A 547 -12.93 8.13 2.09
CA PHE A 547 -13.52 6.98 2.76
C PHE A 547 -14.17 7.36 4.09
N VAL A 548 -13.65 8.40 4.76
CA VAL A 548 -14.17 8.86 6.05
C VAL A 548 -15.32 9.84 5.86
N ASP A 549 -16.49 9.53 6.40
CA ASP A 549 -17.69 10.35 6.29
C ASP A 549 -18.01 11.06 7.62
N LEU A 550 -17.22 12.09 7.95
CA LEU A 550 -17.35 12.87 9.19
C LEU A 550 -17.29 14.39 8.94
N PRO A 551 -18.23 14.97 8.15
CA PRO A 551 -18.20 16.39 7.78
C PRO A 551 -18.12 17.36 8.96
N GLY A 552 -18.87 17.10 10.03
CA GLY A 552 -18.87 17.98 11.20
C GLY A 552 -17.52 18.04 11.90
N MET A 553 -16.84 16.89 12.01
CA MET A 553 -15.49 16.82 12.57
C MET A 553 -14.48 17.52 11.67
N GLN A 554 -14.54 17.28 10.36
CA GLN A 554 -13.65 17.90 9.38
C GLN A 554 -13.82 19.42 9.32
N ALA A 555 -15.06 19.92 9.39
CA ALA A 555 -15.34 21.35 9.48
C ALA A 555 -14.81 21.94 10.80
N TRP A 556 -14.97 21.21 11.91
CA TRP A 556 -14.42 21.61 13.21
C TRP A 556 -12.89 21.67 13.20
N THR A 557 -12.20 20.64 12.68
CA THR A 557 -10.73 20.62 12.60
C THR A 557 -10.22 21.65 11.61
N TYR A 558 -10.93 21.90 10.51
CA TYR A 558 -10.57 22.98 9.60
C TYR A 558 -10.63 24.34 10.32
N LYS A 559 -11.71 24.62 11.06
CA LYS A 559 -11.86 25.85 11.83
C LYS A 559 -10.82 26.00 12.95
N LYS A 560 -10.38 24.90 13.57
CA LYS A 560 -9.48 24.92 14.74
C LYS A 560 -8.00 24.74 14.41
N LEU A 561 -7.68 23.92 13.40
CA LEU A 561 -6.33 23.48 13.04
C LEU A 561 -5.92 23.94 11.63
N GLY A 562 -6.82 24.55 10.86
CA GLY A 562 -6.57 24.99 9.48
C GLY A 562 -6.60 23.85 8.46
N PHE A 563 -6.95 22.62 8.86
CA PHE A 563 -6.96 21.46 7.97
C PHE A 563 -8.08 20.46 8.31
N PRO A 564 -8.88 19.99 7.32
CA PRO A 564 -9.97 19.06 7.55
C PRO A 564 -9.44 17.62 7.73
N VAL A 565 -9.56 17.07 8.94
CA VAL A 565 -9.17 15.69 9.30
C VAL A 565 -10.26 15.08 10.19
N PRO A 566 -10.38 13.74 10.26
CA PRO A 566 -9.66 12.72 9.50
C PRO A 566 -10.13 12.60 8.05
N TYR A 567 -9.23 12.19 7.15
CA TYR A 567 -9.57 11.71 5.80
C TYR A 567 -8.81 10.44 5.50
N LEU A 568 -9.39 9.59 4.65
CA LEU A 568 -8.71 8.46 4.06
C LEU A 568 -8.99 8.49 2.57
N VAL A 569 -7.97 8.86 1.81
CA VAL A 569 -8.09 9.06 0.36
C VAL A 569 -8.13 7.70 -0.32
N VAL A 570 -9.19 7.47 -1.08
CA VAL A 570 -9.38 6.25 -1.87
C VAL A 570 -9.74 6.60 -3.31
N GLY A 571 -9.31 5.77 -4.25
CA GLY A 571 -9.74 5.86 -5.63
C GLY A 571 -9.76 4.48 -6.28
N ARG A 572 -8.75 4.19 -7.10
CA ARG A 572 -8.65 2.96 -7.87
C ARG A 572 -8.66 1.75 -6.93
N TRP A 573 -9.44 0.74 -7.30
CA TRP A 573 -9.59 -0.51 -6.54
C TRP A 573 -10.17 -0.33 -5.12
N GLY A 574 -10.84 0.80 -4.85
CA GLY A 574 -11.68 1.00 -3.66
C GLY A 574 -10.96 1.26 -2.35
N MET A 575 -9.67 0.92 -2.23
CA MET A 575 -8.90 1.06 -0.98
C MET A 575 -7.53 1.72 -1.16
N THR A 576 -7.11 2.01 -2.39
CA THR A 576 -5.79 2.62 -2.63
C THR A 576 -5.91 4.13 -2.80
N PRO A 577 -4.88 4.92 -2.43
CA PRO A 577 -4.86 6.37 -2.64
C PRO A 577 -4.63 6.77 -4.10
N PHE A 578 -4.73 5.83 -5.05
CA PHE A 578 -4.50 6.12 -6.46
C PHE A 578 -5.77 6.66 -7.14
N PRO A 579 -5.66 7.65 -8.05
CA PRO A 579 -6.80 8.15 -8.80
C PRO A 579 -7.55 7.03 -9.55
N SER A 580 -8.88 6.99 -9.39
CA SER A 580 -9.79 6.18 -10.20
C SER A 580 -9.69 6.60 -11.67
N LYS A 581 -10.02 5.68 -12.58
CA LYS A 581 -10.14 6.03 -14.01
C LYS A 581 -11.32 7.00 -14.17
N ALA A 582 -11.01 8.26 -14.41
CA ALA A 582 -11.96 9.31 -14.68
C ALA A 582 -11.37 10.19 -15.79
N PRO A 583 -12.00 10.28 -16.97
CA PRO A 583 -11.55 11.20 -18.02
C PRO A 583 -11.37 12.62 -17.45
N LEU A 584 -10.34 13.35 -17.86
CA LEU A 584 -10.15 14.72 -17.41
C LEU A 584 -10.44 15.66 -18.57
N ARG A 585 -11.36 16.60 -18.37
CA ARG A 585 -11.63 17.67 -19.34
C ARG A 585 -11.39 19.02 -18.68
N PHE A 586 -10.31 19.68 -19.09
CA PHE A 586 -9.96 21.03 -18.68
C PHE A 586 -10.58 22.03 -19.65
N ILE A 587 -11.45 22.89 -19.14
CA ILE A 587 -12.18 23.89 -19.93
C ILE A 587 -11.68 25.26 -19.49
N VAL A 588 -10.96 25.95 -20.37
CA VAL A 588 -10.43 27.29 -20.16
C VAL A 588 -11.41 28.29 -20.75
N GLY A 589 -11.97 29.17 -19.91
CA GLY A 589 -12.91 30.20 -20.32
C GLY A 589 -12.28 31.39 -21.04
N ALA A 590 -13.14 32.35 -21.43
CA ALA A 590 -12.70 33.64 -21.95
C ALA A 590 -12.08 34.50 -20.82
N PRO A 591 -11.13 35.41 -21.15
CA PRO A 591 -10.57 36.33 -20.17
C PRO A 591 -11.63 37.36 -19.74
N ILE A 592 -11.64 37.68 -18.45
CA ILE A 592 -12.46 38.73 -17.85
C ILE A 592 -11.53 39.91 -17.60
N ALA A 593 -11.72 40.96 -18.39
CA ALA A 593 -10.93 42.18 -18.33
C ALA A 593 -11.06 42.81 -16.93
N VAL A 594 -9.92 43.05 -16.28
CA VAL A 594 -9.92 43.83 -15.03
C VAL A 594 -9.78 45.32 -15.36
N PRO A 595 -10.55 46.22 -14.72
CA PRO A 595 -10.33 47.65 -14.88
C PRO A 595 -8.90 48.01 -14.47
N SER A 596 -8.20 48.75 -15.34
CA SER A 596 -6.85 49.24 -15.04
C SER A 596 -6.87 50.07 -13.76
N ASN A 597 -6.15 49.62 -12.74
CA ASN A 597 -5.93 50.41 -11.54
C ASN A 597 -4.61 51.19 -11.63
N PRO A 598 -4.56 52.43 -11.13
CA PRO A 598 -3.30 53.15 -10.96
C PRO A 598 -2.31 52.32 -10.14
N VAL A 599 -1.04 52.34 -10.56
CA VAL A 599 0.03 51.58 -9.92
C VAL A 599 0.18 52.05 -8.46
N GLY A 600 -0.04 51.13 -7.52
CA GLY A 600 0.12 51.39 -6.07
C GLY A 600 -1.17 51.67 -5.30
N GLU A 601 -2.31 51.82 -6.00
CA GLU A 601 -3.61 52.00 -5.34
C GLU A 601 -4.32 50.68 -5.01
N GLN A 602 -5.15 50.70 -3.97
CA GLN A 602 -6.01 49.58 -3.64
C GLN A 602 -7.26 49.61 -4.53
N PRO A 603 -7.63 48.49 -5.18
CA PRO A 603 -8.89 48.41 -5.91
C PRO A 603 -10.08 48.75 -5.00
N ARG A 604 -11.07 49.48 -5.52
CA ARG A 604 -12.31 49.72 -4.77
C ARG A 604 -13.03 48.39 -4.56
N GLU A 605 -13.51 48.15 -3.34
CA GLU A 605 -14.17 46.87 -2.99
C GLU A 605 -15.43 46.59 -3.82
N ALA A 606 -16.12 47.63 -4.30
CA ALA A 606 -17.23 47.49 -5.24
C ALA A 606 -16.79 46.89 -6.59
N ASP A 607 -15.65 47.33 -7.12
CA ASP A 607 -15.09 46.81 -8.37
C ASP A 607 -14.58 45.38 -8.19
N VAL A 608 -13.92 45.09 -7.05
CA VAL A 608 -13.50 43.73 -6.67
C VAL A 608 -14.72 42.80 -6.62
N SER A 609 -15.80 43.23 -5.97
CA SER A 609 -17.03 42.44 -5.85
C SER A 609 -17.70 42.20 -7.20
N ALA A 610 -17.73 43.22 -8.07
CA ALA A 610 -18.27 43.09 -9.42
C ALA A 610 -17.48 42.08 -10.28
N ILE A 611 -16.15 42.20 -10.33
CA ILE A 611 -15.29 41.28 -11.08
C ILE A 611 -15.34 39.87 -10.49
N HIS A 612 -15.35 39.75 -9.17
CA HIS A 612 -15.52 38.48 -8.48
C HIS A 612 -16.85 37.80 -8.87
N LYS A 613 -17.96 38.55 -8.91
CA LYS A 613 -19.25 38.03 -9.37
C LYS A 613 -19.15 37.57 -10.83
N GLN A 614 -18.60 38.38 -11.73
CA GLN A 614 -18.42 38.02 -13.13
C GLN A 614 -17.59 36.74 -13.31
N PHE A 615 -16.55 36.55 -12.50
CA PHE A 615 -15.72 35.34 -12.52
C PHE A 615 -16.53 34.08 -12.20
N TYR A 616 -17.34 34.10 -11.13
CA TYR A 616 -18.15 32.94 -10.77
C TYR A 616 -19.36 32.75 -11.69
N ASP A 617 -19.97 33.82 -12.18
CA ASP A 617 -21.02 33.75 -13.23
C ASP A 617 -20.46 33.07 -14.49
N ALA A 618 -19.23 33.40 -14.91
CA ALA A 618 -18.57 32.78 -16.05
C ALA A 618 -18.24 31.30 -15.79
N LEU A 619 -17.79 30.95 -14.58
CA LEU A 619 -17.51 29.58 -14.19
C LEU A 619 -18.79 28.71 -14.17
N GLU A 620 -19.89 29.26 -13.68
CA GLU A 620 -21.22 28.64 -13.72
C GLU A 620 -21.72 28.46 -15.16
N ALA A 621 -21.52 29.46 -16.03
CA ALA A 621 -21.84 29.34 -17.45
C ALA A 621 -21.04 28.23 -18.14
N LEU A 622 -19.73 28.09 -17.84
CA LEU A 622 -18.91 26.97 -18.33
C LEU A 622 -19.45 25.63 -17.85
N TRP A 623 -19.87 25.54 -16.59
CA TRP A 623 -20.48 24.33 -16.05
C TRP A 623 -21.73 23.94 -16.84
N HIS A 624 -22.72 24.84 -16.97
CA HIS A 624 -23.97 24.54 -17.66
C HIS A 624 -23.77 24.17 -19.13
N LYS A 625 -22.80 24.79 -19.80
CA LYS A 625 -22.48 24.49 -21.20
C LYS A 625 -21.84 23.11 -21.38
N HIS A 626 -20.96 22.70 -20.48
CA HIS A 626 -20.11 21.51 -20.69
C HIS A 626 -20.54 20.27 -19.90
N GLN A 627 -21.24 20.42 -18.77
CA GLN A 627 -21.74 19.30 -17.96
C GLN A 627 -22.59 18.29 -18.76
N PRO A 628 -23.52 18.70 -19.66
CA PRO A 628 -24.34 17.74 -20.40
C PRO A 628 -23.53 16.82 -21.33
N SER A 629 -22.36 17.29 -21.78
CA SER A 629 -21.47 16.54 -22.66
C SER A 629 -20.55 15.55 -21.92
N TYR A 630 -20.66 15.47 -20.59
CA TYR A 630 -19.78 14.66 -19.75
C TYR A 630 -20.57 13.49 -19.12
N PRO A 631 -20.34 12.22 -19.55
CA PRO A 631 -21.23 11.08 -19.24
C PRO A 631 -21.48 10.82 -17.74
N ASP A 632 -20.49 11.04 -16.88
CA ASP A 632 -20.60 10.73 -15.44
C ASP A 632 -21.24 11.86 -14.61
N TYR A 633 -21.68 12.95 -15.25
CA TYR A 633 -22.09 14.18 -14.57
C TYR A 633 -23.58 14.50 -14.77
N SER A 634 -24.35 13.64 -15.47
CA SER A 634 -25.76 13.88 -15.80
C SER A 634 -26.66 14.13 -14.57
N ASP A 635 -26.34 13.52 -13.43
CA ASP A 635 -27.05 13.64 -12.15
C ASP A 635 -26.29 14.47 -11.09
N VAL A 636 -25.21 15.15 -11.49
CA VAL A 636 -24.40 16.01 -10.61
C VAL A 636 -24.90 17.45 -10.68
N LYS A 637 -25.21 18.02 -9.52
CA LYS A 637 -25.64 19.42 -9.36
C LYS A 637 -24.44 20.31 -9.02
N LEU A 638 -24.33 21.48 -9.65
CA LEU A 638 -23.41 22.52 -9.20
C LEU A 638 -23.92 23.14 -7.88
N VAL A 639 -23.05 23.26 -6.90
CA VAL A 639 -23.34 23.90 -5.61
C VAL A 639 -22.29 24.97 -5.34
N MET A 640 -22.73 26.22 -5.37
CA MET A 640 -21.97 27.36 -4.86
C MET A 640 -22.16 27.41 -3.34
N HIS A 641 -21.11 27.11 -2.57
CA HIS A 641 -21.22 27.00 -1.12
C HIS A 641 -20.97 28.34 -0.41
N ASP A 642 -22.05 28.91 0.12
CA ASP A 642 -22.09 30.17 0.86
C ASP A 642 -21.50 30.15 2.27
#